data_AF-A0A535FCM5-F1
#
_entry.id   AF-A0A535FCM5-F1
#
_cell.length_a   1.000
_cell.length_b   1.000
_cell.length_c   1.000
_cell.angle_alpha   90.00
_cell.angle_beta   90.00
_cell.angle_gamma   90.00
#
_symmetry.space_group_name_H-M   'P 1'
#
loop_
_entity.id
_entity.type
_entity.pdbx_description
1 polymer ?
#
loop_
_entity_poly.entity_id
_entity_poly.type
_entity_poly.pdbx_seq_one_letter_code
_entity_poly.pdbx_strand_id
1 'polypeptide(L)'
;MQQTAFQPSLQEGRNEEKTATSRAKALRFSKLEREQQIQEFLSWLPREVQAAPHIDWAALPYPVMRYLVCTVGKSPDAPYLAIAGAVLQRAVNDYGAGKMIGALHRLLQLLRESCGMTQVAELSGEHIWNTFASNPAFEGRRWEVLKTYASVSGGHLPAFLQRLTAQERQWFQAYMLPLMPHGFARQHDGRAKHTTASRRKRKEKSDILVPLYPVLRQLVRVRQQLAVRTFQAITQARQRVEEGQATLPFSFQHTDLIPLVNRDAKTIAEVQLEGREVTLHFTLWDKCSWVLHHPERFSESTRAAAKAGRDAYDQEHNGFFVQFDGPASDLLWFGDLIEQRVLQQFNKHNATSDEYQQRWRFARGFGFSNGCTCSRPGLLSPSDYWYSDGAKPGDLLFEPEALYRGILYGAALATIALSNGSRVSELLQVSLDRRITQTETVRVLDEGGFPVRGSDGQPVTKQVKMHLQYLLPKGSRTEEERQLFPLSREALRLLGEIKKGLSAKHGSVPYVSPSKTSAKYEHLKPERYFFQWEASCDGKVGILSLNDVQILLRFVLHGLDLYTAQGERIHVSVHLLRHVMATNARQYQHVPAEAIAHFFLHHRFKTTHQSSFTSVVSDYYWQMTEEGRLAVIRDYLDEQEEHDRALVLTPPTSRDLEQMNEDLRRVYEQWHTLHPTAFGHCGCPGLCPRGTDRSLCLGCSYHVEDPAKLGSALAWRTSSAQQAVSLEAQGNLIDARQARIKVQLLDDMMAVMRMQLQEEAAGRYIPVFKVLPTPYHSTKERNEKES
;
A
#
# COMPACT_ATOMS: atom_id res chain seq x y z
N MET A 1 -13.13 58.23 19.60
CA MET A 1 -11.96 57.72 20.32
C MET A 1 -12.38 57.22 21.69
N GLN A 2 -12.47 55.90 21.85
CA GLN A 2 -12.11 55.16 23.07
C GLN A 2 -12.14 53.69 22.67
N GLN A 3 -10.97 53.15 22.36
CA GLN A 3 -10.73 51.73 22.12
C GLN A 3 -10.65 51.05 23.50
N THR A 4 -11.61 50.17 23.80
CA THR A 4 -11.44 49.18 24.87
C THR A 4 -10.62 48.01 24.33
N ALA A 5 -9.39 47.91 24.83
CA ALA A 5 -8.46 46.82 24.59
C ALA A 5 -9.07 45.47 24.99
N PHE A 6 -8.97 44.50 24.09
CA PHE A 6 -9.28 43.09 24.35
C PHE A 6 -8.21 42.53 25.31
N GLN A 7 -8.54 42.35 26.59
CA GLN A 7 -7.72 41.59 27.53
C GLN A 7 -7.87 40.08 27.23
N PRO A 8 -6.79 39.33 26.93
CA PRO A 8 -6.83 37.88 26.91
C PRO A 8 -6.80 37.38 28.36
N SER A 9 -7.96 37.36 29.03
CA SER A 9 -8.01 37.13 30.48
C SER A 9 -8.36 35.68 30.86
N LEU A 10 -7.43 35.05 31.56
CA LEU A 10 -7.58 33.98 32.57
C LEU A 10 -7.89 32.54 32.12
N GLN A 11 -8.56 32.29 30.99
CA GLN A 11 -8.87 30.89 30.56
C GLN A 11 -7.70 30.20 29.82
N GLU A 12 -6.97 30.91 28.96
CA GLU A 12 -5.81 30.36 28.24
C GLU A 12 -4.63 30.07 29.19
N GLY A 13 -4.32 31.00 30.09
CA GLY A 13 -3.29 30.80 31.13
C GLY A 13 -3.61 29.63 32.09
N ARG A 14 -4.89 29.43 32.46
CA ARG A 14 -5.30 28.27 33.28
C ARG A 14 -5.18 26.93 32.54
N ASN A 15 -5.39 26.91 31.23
CA ASN A 15 -5.25 25.69 30.43
C ASN A 15 -3.78 25.33 30.23
N GLU A 16 -2.91 26.30 29.93
CA GLU A 16 -1.46 26.09 29.79
C GLU A 16 -0.83 25.61 31.10
N GLU A 17 -1.17 26.24 32.23
CA GLU A 17 -0.67 25.86 33.56
C GLU A 17 -1.13 24.44 33.97
N LYS A 18 -2.41 24.10 33.77
CA LYS A 18 -2.94 22.74 33.98
C LYS A 18 -2.26 21.69 33.10
N THR A 19 -2.00 22.00 31.83
CA THR A 19 -1.28 21.08 30.93
C THR A 19 0.19 20.90 31.33
N ALA A 20 0.87 21.94 31.79
CA ALA A 20 2.25 21.88 32.27
C ALA A 20 2.36 21.02 33.55
N THR A 21 1.44 21.19 34.51
CA THR A 21 1.39 20.39 35.74
C THR A 21 1.08 18.91 35.45
N SER A 22 0.15 18.63 34.53
CA SER A 22 -0.17 17.24 34.11
C SER A 22 1.02 16.57 33.42
N ARG A 23 1.76 17.29 32.58
CA ARG A 23 2.98 16.78 31.91
C ARG A 23 4.09 16.46 32.92
N ALA A 24 4.33 17.33 33.89
CA ALA A 24 5.31 17.11 34.95
C ALA A 24 4.94 15.91 35.84
N LYS A 25 3.66 15.76 36.19
CA LYS A 25 3.15 14.60 36.95
C LYS A 25 3.28 13.31 36.15
N ALA A 26 2.96 13.33 34.85
CA ALA A 26 3.12 12.18 33.96
C ALA A 26 4.59 11.75 33.81
N LEU A 27 5.52 12.71 33.79
CA LEU A 27 6.96 12.45 33.74
C LEU A 27 7.45 11.81 35.05
N ARG A 28 6.97 12.29 36.21
CA ARG A 28 7.28 11.68 37.51
C ARG A 28 6.74 10.26 37.63
N PHE A 29 5.48 10.04 37.27
CA PHE A 29 4.86 8.72 37.26
C PHE A 29 5.59 7.73 36.33
N SER A 30 6.15 8.21 35.20
CA SER A 30 6.92 7.37 34.27
C SER A 30 8.27 6.88 34.81
N LYS A 31 8.80 7.53 35.85
CA LYS A 31 10.08 7.16 36.48
C LYS A 31 9.92 6.19 37.65
N LEU A 32 8.70 5.89 38.06
CA LEU A 32 8.42 4.95 39.14
C LEU A 32 8.54 3.51 38.66
N GLU A 33 8.99 2.63 39.56
CA GLU A 33 8.96 1.18 39.33
C GLU A 33 7.52 0.66 39.24
N ARG A 34 7.32 -0.49 38.59
CA ARG A 34 5.96 -1.01 38.33
C ARG A 34 5.13 -1.17 39.61
N GLU A 35 5.75 -1.64 40.69
CA GLU A 35 5.08 -1.77 41.99
C GLU A 35 4.66 -0.42 42.56
N GLN A 36 5.53 0.59 42.45
CA GLN A 36 5.25 1.96 42.90
C GLN A 36 4.14 2.61 42.05
N GLN A 37 4.11 2.35 40.74
CA GLN A 37 3.03 2.80 39.86
C GLN A 37 1.68 2.19 40.26
N ILE A 38 1.67 0.90 40.61
CA ILE A 38 0.47 0.21 41.11
C ILE A 38 0.02 0.83 42.44
N GLN A 39 0.95 1.05 43.38
CA GLN A 39 0.63 1.67 44.66
C GLN A 39 0.07 3.09 44.49
N GLU A 40 0.68 3.92 43.64
CA GLU A 40 0.17 5.26 43.38
C GLU A 40 -1.22 5.20 42.71
N PHE A 41 -1.44 4.30 41.76
CA PHE A 41 -2.75 4.07 41.15
C PHE A 41 -3.81 3.62 42.18
N LEU A 42 -3.49 2.66 43.04
CA LEU A 42 -4.39 2.17 44.08
C LEU A 42 -4.71 3.26 45.12
N SER A 43 -3.74 4.11 45.45
CA SER A 43 -3.95 5.26 46.35
C SER A 43 -4.84 6.36 45.74
N TRP A 44 -4.86 6.45 44.41
CA TRP A 44 -5.71 7.38 43.67
C TRP A 44 -7.16 6.86 43.54
N LEU A 45 -7.35 5.54 43.53
CA LEU A 45 -8.65 4.92 43.35
C LEU A 45 -9.49 5.02 44.64
N PRO A 46 -10.80 5.33 44.57
CA PRO A 46 -11.67 5.27 45.74
C PRO A 46 -11.65 3.88 46.38
N ARG A 47 -11.60 3.82 47.72
CA ARG A 47 -11.51 2.55 48.48
C ARG A 47 -12.65 1.60 48.15
N GLU A 48 -13.83 2.17 47.87
CA GLU A 48 -15.05 1.47 47.50
C GLU A 48 -14.96 0.76 46.14
N VAL A 49 -14.11 1.26 45.25
CA VAL A 49 -13.85 0.69 43.91
C VAL A 49 -12.64 -0.24 43.94
N GLN A 50 -11.69 -0.01 44.84
CA GLN A 50 -10.50 -0.85 45.00
C GLN A 50 -10.84 -2.32 45.27
N ALA A 51 -11.89 -2.57 46.05
CA ALA A 51 -12.37 -3.91 46.39
C ALA A 51 -13.22 -4.58 45.28
N ALA A 52 -13.17 -4.09 44.04
CA ALA A 52 -13.98 -4.64 42.96
C ALA A 52 -13.66 -6.12 42.67
N PRO A 53 -14.65 -7.02 42.79
CA PRO A 53 -14.46 -8.45 42.54
C PRO A 53 -14.14 -8.71 41.06
N HIS A 54 -13.31 -9.71 40.81
CA HIS A 54 -12.88 -10.13 39.47
C HIS A 54 -12.12 -9.08 38.65
N ILE A 55 -11.66 -7.99 39.29
CA ILE A 55 -10.75 -7.01 38.72
C ILE A 55 -9.36 -7.20 39.34
N ASP A 56 -8.38 -7.46 38.47
CA ASP A 56 -6.97 -7.39 38.85
C ASP A 56 -6.43 -6.01 38.46
N TRP A 57 -6.31 -5.12 39.45
CA TRP A 57 -5.78 -3.77 39.25
C TRP A 57 -4.29 -3.77 38.90
N ALA A 58 -3.53 -4.79 39.29
CA ALA A 58 -2.10 -4.90 38.95
C ALA A 58 -1.89 -5.24 37.46
N ALA A 59 -2.87 -5.88 36.83
CA ALA A 59 -2.86 -6.20 35.40
C ALA A 59 -3.21 -5.02 34.48
N LEU A 60 -3.55 -3.85 35.04
CA LEU A 60 -3.98 -2.69 34.25
C LEU A 60 -2.78 -2.05 33.51
N PRO A 61 -2.87 -1.72 32.21
CA PRO A 61 -1.69 -1.30 31.46
C PRO A 61 -1.12 0.03 31.95
N TYR A 62 0.21 0.16 31.99
CA TYR A 62 0.89 1.41 32.39
C TYR A 62 0.33 2.66 31.67
N PRO A 63 0.11 2.66 30.33
CA PRO A 63 -0.43 3.85 29.66
C PRO A 63 -1.82 4.25 30.16
N VAL A 64 -2.65 3.27 30.55
CA VAL A 64 -3.99 3.50 31.06
C VAL A 64 -3.91 4.01 32.51
N MET A 65 -3.11 3.38 33.37
CA MET A 65 -2.87 3.84 34.75
C MET A 65 -2.36 5.29 34.78
N ARG A 66 -1.34 5.59 33.97
CA ARG A 66 -0.79 6.95 33.83
C ARG A 66 -1.86 7.93 33.37
N TYR A 67 -2.68 7.56 32.40
CA TYR A 67 -3.75 8.44 31.90
C TYR A 67 -4.78 8.73 33.00
N LEU A 68 -5.22 7.71 33.73
CA LEU A 68 -6.16 7.83 34.84
C LEU A 68 -5.59 8.73 35.97
N VAL A 69 -4.38 8.46 36.46
CA VAL A 69 -3.78 9.20 37.59
C VAL A 69 -3.36 10.63 37.23
N CYS A 70 -2.78 10.83 36.03
CA CYS A 70 -2.18 12.10 35.65
C CYS A 70 -3.10 13.02 34.83
N THR A 71 -4.10 12.45 34.13
CA THR A 71 -5.00 13.21 33.24
C THR A 71 -6.43 13.26 33.77
N VAL A 72 -6.99 12.13 34.21
CA VAL A 72 -8.32 12.11 34.84
C VAL A 72 -8.25 12.72 36.23
N GLY A 73 -7.24 12.35 37.02
CA GLY A 73 -6.91 13.01 38.29
C GLY A 73 -8.12 13.06 39.24
N LYS A 74 -8.46 14.25 39.73
CA LYS A 74 -9.60 14.46 40.65
C LYS A 74 -10.94 14.67 39.93
N SER A 75 -11.07 14.24 38.68
CA SER A 75 -12.34 14.35 37.94
C SER A 75 -13.45 13.59 38.67
N PRO A 76 -14.70 14.12 38.72
CA PRO A 76 -15.86 13.38 39.23
C PRO A 76 -16.12 12.07 38.45
N ASP A 77 -15.56 11.95 37.24
CA ASP A 77 -15.72 10.77 36.38
C ASP A 77 -14.67 9.67 36.66
N ALA A 78 -13.72 9.92 37.57
CA ALA A 78 -12.63 9.01 37.93
C ALA A 78 -13.07 7.56 38.23
N PRO A 79 -14.06 7.30 39.12
CA PRO A 79 -14.44 5.93 39.44
C PRO A 79 -15.06 5.18 38.24
N TYR A 80 -15.89 5.87 37.45
CA TYR A 80 -16.50 5.30 36.24
C TYR A 80 -15.46 4.93 35.18
N LEU A 81 -14.48 5.81 34.97
CA LEU A 81 -13.39 5.60 34.00
C LEU A 81 -12.40 4.52 34.48
N ALA A 82 -12.16 4.40 35.78
CA ALA A 82 -11.32 3.35 36.34
C ALA A 82 -11.94 1.95 36.12
N ILE A 83 -13.22 1.78 36.43
CA ILE A 83 -13.93 0.52 36.21
C ILE A 83 -14.04 0.22 34.71
N ALA A 84 -14.38 1.21 33.88
CA ALA A 84 -14.37 1.03 32.43
C ALA A 84 -12.98 0.58 31.91
N GLY A 85 -11.90 1.15 32.46
CA GLY A 85 -10.52 0.79 32.08
C GLY A 85 -10.17 -0.65 32.44
N ALA A 86 -10.52 -1.07 33.65
CA ALA A 86 -10.33 -2.44 34.12
C ALA A 86 -11.14 -3.47 33.32
N VAL A 87 -12.39 -3.15 33.00
CA VAL A 87 -13.25 -4.04 32.20
C VAL A 87 -12.75 -4.12 30.76
N LEU A 88 -12.29 -3.01 30.19
CA LEU A 88 -11.74 -2.97 28.82
C LEU A 88 -10.44 -3.75 28.67
N GLN A 89 -9.58 -3.77 29.69
CA GLN A 89 -8.31 -4.53 29.69
C GLN A 89 -8.52 -6.01 29.35
N ARG A 90 -9.62 -6.61 29.81
CA ARG A 90 -9.93 -8.03 29.51
C ARG A 90 -10.53 -8.25 28.13
N ALA A 91 -11.05 -7.21 27.50
CA ALA A 91 -11.82 -7.29 26.26
C ALA A 91 -11.05 -6.78 25.02
N VAL A 92 -10.15 -5.81 25.22
CA VAL A 92 -9.47 -5.04 24.18
C VAL A 92 -7.98 -4.94 24.54
N ASN A 93 -7.11 -4.84 23.53
CA ASN A 93 -5.66 -4.62 23.75
C ASN A 93 -5.38 -3.29 24.46
N ASP A 94 -4.18 -3.14 25.02
CA ASP A 94 -3.79 -2.03 25.90
C ASP A 94 -3.92 -0.67 25.20
N TYR A 95 -3.48 -0.63 23.94
CA TYR A 95 -3.60 0.57 23.10
C TYR A 95 -5.07 0.95 22.88
N GLY A 96 -5.92 -0.02 22.57
CA GLY A 96 -7.35 0.17 22.36
C GLY A 96 -8.06 0.62 23.63
N ALA A 97 -7.75 0.01 24.76
CA ALA A 97 -8.26 0.40 26.08
C ALA A 97 -7.88 1.86 26.37
N GLY A 98 -6.61 2.24 26.20
CA GLY A 98 -6.15 3.63 26.37
C GLY A 98 -6.87 4.62 25.44
N LYS A 99 -7.06 4.27 24.16
CA LYS A 99 -7.80 5.11 23.20
C LYS A 99 -9.27 5.29 23.62
N MET A 100 -9.93 4.21 24.03
CA MET A 100 -11.34 4.23 24.44
C MET A 100 -11.54 5.02 25.73
N ILE A 101 -10.68 4.84 26.73
CA ILE A 101 -10.70 5.63 27.97
C ILE A 101 -10.44 7.11 27.70
N GLY A 102 -9.47 7.42 26.84
CA GLY A 102 -9.22 8.80 26.42
C GLY A 102 -10.42 9.43 25.71
N ALA A 103 -11.13 8.68 24.87
CA ALA A 103 -12.34 9.14 24.18
C ALA A 103 -13.52 9.33 25.15
N LEU A 104 -13.74 8.40 26.09
CA LEU A 104 -14.76 8.52 27.13
C LEU A 104 -14.52 9.73 28.03
N HIS A 105 -13.29 9.92 28.52
CA HIS A 105 -12.96 11.05 29.38
C HIS A 105 -13.24 12.39 28.69
N ARG A 106 -12.82 12.54 27.42
CA ARG A 106 -13.10 13.75 26.63
C ARG A 106 -14.59 13.97 26.40
N LEU A 107 -15.36 12.91 26.17
CA LEU A 107 -16.81 13.01 26.04
C LEU A 107 -17.44 13.51 27.34
N LEU A 108 -17.10 12.92 28.48
CA LEU A 108 -17.69 13.33 29.75
C LEU A 108 -17.35 14.78 30.11
N GLN A 109 -16.10 15.21 29.91
CA GLN A 109 -15.70 16.61 30.08
C GLN A 109 -16.56 17.56 29.23
N LEU A 110 -16.73 17.23 27.96
CA LEU A 110 -17.54 18.00 27.02
C LEU A 110 -19.02 18.05 27.43
N LEU A 111 -19.60 16.93 27.85
CA LEU A 111 -21.00 16.90 28.30
C LEU A 111 -21.21 17.79 29.53
N ARG A 112 -20.21 17.90 30.41
CA ARG A 112 -20.24 18.82 31.57
C ARG A 112 -20.06 20.27 31.14
N GLU A 113 -19.07 20.56 30.30
CA GLU A 113 -18.71 21.92 29.89
C GLU A 113 -19.73 22.56 28.95
N SER A 114 -20.32 21.77 28.05
CA SER A 114 -21.13 22.28 26.93
C SER A 114 -22.57 21.78 26.90
N CYS A 115 -22.91 20.72 27.66
CA CYS A 115 -24.26 20.15 27.67
C CYS A 115 -24.94 20.22 29.04
N GLY A 116 -24.31 20.87 30.03
CA GLY A 116 -24.88 21.11 31.35
C GLY A 116 -24.92 19.89 32.28
N MET A 117 -24.22 18.79 31.96
CA MET A 117 -24.24 17.58 32.78
C MET A 117 -23.61 17.82 34.15
N THR A 118 -24.35 17.63 35.24
CA THR A 118 -23.80 17.74 36.61
C THR A 118 -23.48 16.40 37.24
N GLN A 119 -24.26 15.36 36.90
CA GLN A 119 -24.07 13.99 37.36
C GLN A 119 -24.10 13.00 36.20
N VAL A 120 -23.35 11.91 36.32
CA VAL A 120 -23.29 10.87 35.27
C VAL A 120 -24.66 10.19 35.06
N ALA A 121 -25.48 10.09 36.11
CA ALA A 121 -26.83 9.51 36.06
C ALA A 121 -27.77 10.20 35.05
N GLU A 122 -27.56 11.50 34.77
CA GLU A 122 -28.33 12.28 33.81
C GLU A 122 -28.20 11.76 32.37
N LEU A 123 -27.15 10.97 32.07
CA LEU A 123 -26.96 10.32 30.77
C LEU A 123 -27.99 9.25 30.44
N SER A 124 -28.84 8.87 31.41
CA SER A 124 -30.02 8.03 31.13
C SER A 124 -31.13 8.80 30.41
N GLY A 125 -31.17 10.14 30.55
CA GLY A 125 -32.18 11.00 29.93
C GLY A 125 -31.79 11.51 28.55
N GLU A 126 -32.78 11.81 27.72
CA GLU A 126 -32.54 12.28 26.33
C GLU A 126 -32.03 13.72 26.26
N HIS A 127 -32.28 14.55 27.27
CA HIS A 127 -31.97 15.99 27.23
C HIS A 127 -30.49 16.29 26.96
N ILE A 128 -29.57 15.68 27.72
CA ILE A 128 -28.12 15.87 27.56
C ILE A 128 -27.66 15.41 26.17
N TRP A 129 -28.20 14.28 25.70
CA TRP A 129 -27.86 13.71 24.40
C TRP A 129 -28.39 14.56 23.24
N ASN A 130 -29.60 15.12 23.36
CA ASN A 130 -30.18 16.03 22.37
C ASN A 130 -29.39 17.34 22.26
N THR A 131 -28.95 17.90 23.39
CA THR A 131 -28.06 19.08 23.43
C THR A 131 -26.71 18.76 22.78
N PHE A 132 -26.14 17.59 23.07
CA PHE A 132 -24.92 17.10 22.43
C PHE A 132 -25.06 16.92 20.92
N ALA A 133 -26.18 16.33 20.46
CA ALA A 133 -26.45 16.13 19.03
C ALA A 133 -26.66 17.45 18.28
N SER A 134 -27.17 18.48 18.95
CA SER A 134 -27.40 19.80 18.38
C SER A 134 -26.14 20.66 18.32
N ASN A 135 -25.05 20.26 18.98
CA ASN A 135 -23.80 21.01 18.99
C ASN A 135 -22.98 20.79 17.68
N PRO A 136 -22.74 21.84 16.86
CA PRO A 136 -22.03 21.74 15.59
C PRO A 136 -20.54 21.42 15.75
N ALA A 137 -19.92 21.70 16.91
CA ALA A 137 -18.50 21.46 17.15
C ALA A 137 -18.10 19.96 17.03
N PHE A 138 -19.08 19.05 17.09
CA PHE A 138 -18.83 17.60 17.12
C PHE A 138 -19.36 16.84 15.91
N GLU A 139 -19.97 17.50 14.93
CA GLU A 139 -20.60 16.84 13.79
C GLU A 139 -19.68 15.81 13.10
N GLY A 140 -18.40 16.15 12.90
CA GLY A 140 -17.42 15.26 12.24
C GLY A 140 -16.89 14.10 13.09
N ARG A 141 -17.06 14.10 14.42
CA ARG A 141 -16.55 13.05 15.34
C ARG A 141 -17.63 12.40 16.22
N ARG A 142 -18.88 12.88 16.13
CA ARG A 142 -20.03 12.48 16.96
C ARG A 142 -20.18 10.97 17.02
N TRP A 143 -20.12 10.30 15.87
CA TRP A 143 -20.26 8.86 15.78
C TRP A 143 -19.16 8.07 16.50
N GLU A 144 -17.87 8.40 16.30
CA GLU A 144 -16.77 7.63 16.92
C GLU A 144 -16.88 7.67 18.45
N VAL A 145 -17.31 8.83 18.97
CA VAL A 145 -17.51 9.07 20.39
C VAL A 145 -18.76 8.33 20.91
N LEU A 146 -19.91 8.44 20.25
CA LEU A 146 -21.15 7.72 20.62
C LEU A 146 -20.96 6.20 20.55
N LYS A 147 -20.26 5.70 19.53
CA LYS A 147 -19.93 4.28 19.39
C LYS A 147 -19.08 3.77 20.55
N THR A 148 -18.07 4.55 20.94
CA THR A 148 -17.20 4.17 22.07
C THR A 148 -18.01 4.12 23.35
N TYR A 149 -18.86 5.12 23.61
CA TYR A 149 -19.75 5.14 24.77
C TYR A 149 -20.70 3.93 24.76
N ALA A 150 -21.43 3.71 23.68
CA ALA A 150 -22.40 2.62 23.55
C ALA A 150 -21.76 1.24 23.67
N SER A 151 -20.55 1.04 23.15
CA SER A 151 -19.81 -0.22 23.30
C SER A 151 -19.44 -0.50 24.75
N VAL A 152 -19.09 0.54 25.51
CA VAL A 152 -18.67 0.40 26.91
C VAL A 152 -19.88 0.27 27.83
N SER A 153 -20.86 1.16 27.74
CA SER A 153 -22.06 1.15 28.58
C SER A 153 -23.04 0.03 28.24
N GLY A 154 -23.18 -0.33 26.96
CA GLY A 154 -24.12 -1.35 26.49
C GLY A 154 -23.55 -2.76 26.32
N GLY A 155 -22.22 -2.91 26.30
CA GLY A 155 -21.55 -4.19 26.05
C GLY A 155 -20.62 -4.61 27.17
N HIS A 156 -19.53 -3.87 27.34
CA HIS A 156 -18.44 -4.28 28.24
C HIS A 156 -18.83 -4.22 29.72
N LEU A 157 -19.43 -3.12 30.18
CA LEU A 157 -19.84 -2.95 31.58
C LEU A 157 -20.97 -3.91 31.99
N PRO A 158 -22.04 -4.13 31.20
CA PRO A 158 -23.07 -5.12 31.53
C PRO A 158 -22.51 -6.55 31.61
N ALA A 159 -21.59 -6.93 30.71
CA ALA A 159 -20.92 -8.24 30.77
C ALA A 159 -20.03 -8.41 32.02
N PHE A 160 -19.55 -7.32 32.61
CA PHE A 160 -18.91 -7.34 33.93
C PHE A 160 -19.93 -7.56 35.04
N LEU A 161 -21.03 -6.78 35.09
CA LEU A 161 -22.09 -6.93 36.10
C LEU A 161 -22.73 -8.33 36.12
N GLN A 162 -22.84 -8.97 34.95
CA GLN A 162 -23.37 -10.33 34.83
C GLN A 162 -22.51 -11.38 35.55
N ARG A 163 -21.22 -11.12 35.75
CA ARG A 163 -20.29 -12.02 36.46
C ARG A 163 -20.28 -11.82 37.97
N LEU A 164 -20.93 -10.77 38.47
CA LEU A 164 -21.01 -10.45 39.90
C LEU A 164 -22.19 -11.15 40.58
N THR A 165 -22.05 -11.42 41.88
CA THR A 165 -23.17 -11.84 42.73
C THR A 165 -24.23 -10.75 42.83
N ALA A 166 -25.43 -11.08 43.33
CA ALA A 166 -26.52 -10.12 43.45
C ALA A 166 -26.16 -8.91 44.35
N GLN A 167 -25.45 -9.16 45.45
CA GLN A 167 -25.03 -8.13 46.40
C GLN A 167 -23.95 -7.22 45.80
N GLU A 168 -22.95 -7.79 45.14
CA GLU A 168 -21.89 -7.03 44.44
C GLU A 168 -22.45 -6.24 43.26
N ARG A 169 -23.41 -6.81 42.52
CA ARG A 169 -24.08 -6.12 41.40
C ARG A 169 -24.80 -4.86 41.88
N GLN A 170 -25.52 -4.94 42.99
CA GLN A 170 -26.21 -3.78 43.57
C GLN A 170 -25.21 -2.68 43.98
N TRP A 171 -24.07 -3.06 44.55
CA TRP A 171 -23.00 -2.13 44.92
C TRP A 171 -22.37 -1.45 43.69
N PHE A 172 -21.99 -2.23 42.68
CA PHE A 172 -21.28 -1.72 41.50
C PHE A 172 -22.17 -1.00 40.49
N GLN A 173 -23.50 -1.13 40.60
CA GLN A 173 -24.45 -0.43 39.73
C GLN A 173 -24.32 1.10 39.84
N ALA A 174 -23.93 1.62 41.00
CA ALA A 174 -23.68 3.05 41.23
C ALA A 174 -22.50 3.61 40.42
N TYR A 175 -21.58 2.74 39.97
CA TYR A 175 -20.39 3.14 39.21
C TYR A 175 -20.45 2.79 37.73
N MET A 176 -21.65 2.45 37.23
CA MET A 176 -21.87 2.12 35.83
C MET A 176 -22.19 3.36 35.01
N LEU A 177 -21.68 3.40 33.78
CA LEU A 177 -22.13 4.39 32.80
C LEU A 177 -23.57 4.06 32.39
N PRO A 178 -24.53 4.99 32.49
CA PRO A 178 -25.90 4.76 32.07
C PRO A 178 -25.98 4.36 30.60
N LEU A 179 -26.94 3.49 30.31
CA LEU A 179 -27.28 3.17 28.93
C LEU A 179 -27.76 4.43 28.22
N MET A 180 -27.30 4.58 26.99
CA MET A 180 -27.81 5.63 26.11
C MET A 180 -29.29 5.34 25.79
N PRO A 181 -30.13 6.36 25.62
CA PRO A 181 -31.53 6.17 25.23
C PRO A 181 -31.68 5.26 24.02
N HIS A 182 -32.72 4.41 24.05
CA HIS A 182 -32.89 3.36 23.07
C HIS A 182 -32.97 3.93 21.66
N GLY A 183 -32.08 3.47 20.77
CA GLY A 183 -32.05 3.93 19.40
C GLY A 183 -31.43 5.31 19.19
N PHE A 184 -31.01 6.06 20.22
CA PHE A 184 -30.39 7.38 20.06
C PHE A 184 -29.10 7.31 19.23
N ALA A 185 -28.21 6.37 19.58
CA ALA A 185 -27.00 6.10 18.78
C ALA A 185 -27.33 5.71 17.33
N ARG A 186 -28.52 5.13 17.09
CA ARG A 186 -29.03 4.68 15.79
C ARG A 186 -29.72 5.81 15.00
N GLN A 187 -30.38 6.75 15.67
CA GLN A 187 -31.09 7.89 15.10
C GLN A 187 -30.11 9.01 14.72
N HIS A 188 -29.12 9.25 15.58
CA HIS A 188 -27.97 10.10 15.30
C HIS A 188 -26.82 9.30 14.68
N ASP A 189 -27.13 8.08 14.20
CA ASP A 189 -26.21 7.25 13.45
C ASP A 189 -25.99 7.87 12.09
N GLY A 190 -24.94 8.67 12.02
CA GLY A 190 -24.35 9.03 10.76
C GLY A 190 -24.00 7.78 9.94
N ARG A 191 -23.90 6.55 10.48
CA ARG A 191 -23.49 5.34 9.74
C ARG A 191 -24.44 4.95 8.62
N ALA A 192 -25.76 5.16 8.65
CA ALA A 192 -26.56 4.83 7.45
C ALA A 192 -26.15 5.75 6.27
N LYS A 193 -26.07 7.06 6.53
CA LYS A 193 -25.65 8.07 5.55
C LYS A 193 -24.16 7.93 5.19
N HIS A 194 -23.26 7.83 6.16
CA HIS A 194 -21.81 7.67 6.01
C HIS A 194 -21.41 6.28 5.51
N THR A 195 -22.12 5.19 5.81
CA THR A 195 -21.81 3.85 5.27
C THR A 195 -22.30 3.73 3.85
N THR A 196 -23.48 4.25 3.52
CA THR A 196 -23.95 4.32 2.13
C THR A 196 -23.08 5.28 1.33
N ALA A 197 -22.75 6.46 1.85
CA ALA A 197 -21.81 7.39 1.21
C ALA A 197 -20.38 6.82 1.13
N SER A 198 -19.87 6.11 2.14
CA SER A 198 -18.55 5.47 2.11
C SER A 198 -18.51 4.25 1.20
N ARG A 199 -19.61 3.48 1.10
CA ARG A 199 -19.76 2.39 0.13
C ARG A 199 -19.84 2.96 -1.28
N ARG A 200 -20.64 3.99 -1.50
CA ARG A 200 -20.75 4.71 -2.79
C ARG A 200 -19.41 5.32 -3.19
N LYS A 201 -18.75 6.09 -2.32
CA LYS A 201 -17.40 6.64 -2.56
C LYS A 201 -16.35 5.56 -2.81
N ARG A 202 -16.43 4.40 -2.13
CA ARG A 202 -15.52 3.28 -2.41
C ARG A 202 -15.81 2.63 -3.75
N LYS A 203 -17.09 2.46 -4.10
CA LYS A 203 -17.53 1.96 -5.39
C LYS A 203 -17.08 2.89 -6.51
N GLU A 204 -17.34 4.19 -6.39
CA GLU A 204 -16.89 5.22 -7.35
C GLU A 204 -15.36 5.19 -7.53
N LYS A 205 -14.60 4.98 -6.45
CA LYS A 205 -13.13 4.82 -6.54
C LYS A 205 -12.70 3.49 -7.16
N SER A 206 -13.39 2.39 -6.83
CA SER A 206 -13.06 1.07 -7.38
C SER A 206 -13.44 0.96 -8.85
N ASP A 207 -14.54 1.56 -9.27
CA ASP A 207 -15.02 1.54 -10.67
C ASP A 207 -13.97 2.18 -11.60
N ILE A 208 -13.23 3.18 -11.11
CA ILE A 208 -12.08 3.78 -11.83
C ILE A 208 -10.83 2.89 -11.77
N LEU A 209 -10.51 2.32 -10.60
CA LEU A 209 -9.22 1.66 -10.38
C LEU A 209 -9.16 0.18 -10.77
N VAL A 210 -10.29 -0.53 -10.77
CA VAL A 210 -10.36 -1.95 -11.13
C VAL A 210 -9.92 -2.20 -12.57
N PRO A 211 -10.37 -1.43 -13.57
CA PRO A 211 -9.87 -1.61 -14.93
C PRO A 211 -8.40 -1.17 -15.08
N LEU A 212 -7.93 -0.25 -14.23
CA LEU A 212 -6.52 0.17 -14.17
C LEU A 212 -5.60 -0.79 -13.42
N TYR A 213 -6.11 -1.91 -12.90
CA TYR A 213 -5.31 -2.87 -12.14
C TYR A 213 -4.02 -3.33 -12.86
N PRO A 214 -4.04 -3.71 -14.15
CA PRO A 214 -2.82 -4.09 -14.87
C PRO A 214 -1.82 -2.93 -15.00
N VAL A 215 -2.32 -1.73 -15.36
CA VAL A 215 -1.52 -0.51 -15.49
C VAL A 215 -0.80 -0.17 -14.18
N LEU A 216 -1.50 -0.27 -13.04
CA LEU A 216 -0.92 0.01 -11.73
C LEU A 216 0.22 -0.96 -11.38
N ARG A 217 0.06 -2.25 -11.68
CA ARG A 217 1.13 -3.24 -11.44
C ARG A 217 2.36 -2.96 -12.29
N GLN A 218 2.13 -2.70 -13.57
CA GLN A 218 3.19 -2.48 -14.54
C GLN A 218 3.94 -1.19 -14.27
N LEU A 219 3.23 -0.11 -13.94
CA LEU A 219 3.85 1.14 -13.56
C LEU A 219 4.82 0.97 -12.38
N VAL A 220 4.39 0.27 -11.33
CA VAL A 220 5.24 0.00 -10.15
C VAL A 220 6.48 -0.80 -10.57
N ARG A 221 6.32 -1.82 -11.42
CA ARG A 221 7.42 -2.64 -11.92
C ARG A 221 8.42 -1.84 -12.75
N VAL A 222 7.94 -1.10 -13.76
CA VAL A 222 8.80 -0.29 -14.64
C VAL A 222 9.53 0.79 -13.85
N ARG A 223 8.84 1.45 -12.91
CA ARG A 223 9.46 2.43 -12.00
C ARG A 223 10.58 1.82 -11.15
N GLN A 224 10.38 0.60 -10.64
CA GLN A 224 11.42 -0.10 -9.90
C GLN A 224 12.62 -0.44 -10.80
N GLN A 225 12.39 -0.92 -12.02
CA GLN A 225 13.46 -1.24 -12.97
C GLN A 225 14.27 -0.01 -13.38
N LEU A 226 13.58 1.11 -13.67
CA LEU A 226 14.22 2.39 -13.97
C LEU A 226 15.07 2.89 -12.80
N ALA A 227 14.57 2.74 -11.57
CA ALA A 227 15.33 3.07 -10.38
C ALA A 227 16.58 2.20 -10.21
N VAL A 228 16.51 0.89 -10.52
CA VAL A 228 17.67 0.00 -10.50
C VAL A 228 18.74 0.48 -11.49
N ARG A 229 18.36 0.73 -12.75
CA ARG A 229 19.31 1.16 -13.79
C ARG A 229 19.95 2.51 -13.47
N THR A 230 19.13 3.47 -13.04
CA THR A 230 19.61 4.80 -12.62
C THR A 230 20.58 4.68 -11.43
N PHE A 231 20.23 3.87 -10.42
CA PHE A 231 21.08 3.66 -9.25
C PHE A 231 22.40 2.93 -9.60
N GLN A 232 22.37 1.99 -10.54
CA GLN A 232 23.57 1.34 -11.07
C GLN A 232 24.49 2.33 -11.78
N ALA A 233 23.95 3.21 -12.64
CA ALA A 233 24.73 4.25 -13.32
C ALA A 233 25.41 5.19 -12.30
N ILE A 234 24.69 5.62 -11.26
CA ILE A 234 25.23 6.43 -10.18
C ILE A 234 26.32 5.67 -9.40
N THR A 235 26.12 4.38 -9.12
CA THR A 235 27.09 3.55 -8.39
C THR A 235 28.38 3.36 -9.19
N GLN A 236 28.29 3.19 -10.51
CA GLN A 236 29.46 3.13 -11.40
C GLN A 236 30.21 4.46 -11.41
N ALA A 237 29.50 5.60 -11.46
CA ALA A 237 30.13 6.92 -11.37
C ALA A 237 30.88 7.09 -10.03
N ARG A 238 30.28 6.65 -8.92
CA ARG A 238 30.91 6.63 -7.60
C ARG A 238 32.16 5.76 -7.57
N GLN A 239 32.09 4.53 -8.10
CA GLN A 239 33.21 3.62 -8.14
C GLN A 239 34.42 4.21 -8.90
N ARG A 240 34.18 4.91 -10.02
CA ARG A 240 35.26 5.60 -10.76
C ARG A 240 35.95 6.68 -9.95
N VAL A 241 35.22 7.41 -9.10
CA VAL A 241 35.79 8.41 -8.19
C VAL A 241 36.58 7.72 -7.08
N GLU A 242 36.02 6.67 -6.47
CA GLU A 242 36.69 5.89 -5.40
C GLU A 242 37.98 5.20 -5.91
N GLU A 243 38.02 4.77 -7.17
CA GLU A 243 39.19 4.20 -7.84
C GLU A 243 40.19 5.26 -8.33
N GLY A 244 39.91 6.56 -8.15
CA GLY A 244 40.77 7.66 -8.59
C GLY A 244 40.79 7.91 -10.10
N GLN A 245 39.86 7.31 -10.86
CA GLN A 245 39.71 7.52 -12.31
C GLN A 245 38.95 8.81 -12.66
N ALA A 246 38.33 9.44 -11.65
CA ALA A 246 37.61 10.71 -11.77
C ALA A 246 37.75 11.52 -10.47
N THR A 247 37.58 12.84 -10.56
CA THR A 247 37.62 13.76 -9.41
C THR A 247 36.28 14.43 -9.20
N LEU A 248 35.91 14.73 -7.95
CA LEU A 248 34.69 15.47 -7.63
C LEU A 248 34.86 16.98 -7.88
N PRO A 249 33.81 17.70 -8.35
CA PRO A 249 32.55 17.15 -8.85
C PRO A 249 32.72 16.35 -10.14
N PHE A 250 31.99 15.23 -10.25
CA PHE A 250 32.05 14.38 -11.43
C PHE A 250 30.71 14.36 -12.16
N SER A 251 30.68 14.96 -13.36
CA SER A 251 29.48 14.97 -14.21
C SER A 251 29.44 13.75 -15.13
N PHE A 252 28.27 13.13 -15.24
CA PHE A 252 28.01 11.97 -16.08
C PHE A 252 26.56 12.00 -16.60
N GLN A 253 26.27 11.15 -17.57
CA GLN A 253 24.95 11.10 -18.23
C GLN A 253 24.41 9.68 -18.21
N HIS A 254 23.09 9.55 -18.08
CA HIS A 254 22.36 8.28 -18.15
C HIS A 254 21.12 8.45 -19.02
N THR A 255 21.05 7.79 -20.17
CA THR A 255 19.85 7.81 -21.02
C THR A 255 18.94 6.64 -20.67
N ASP A 256 17.66 6.92 -20.44
CA ASP A 256 16.66 5.90 -20.11
C ASP A 256 15.26 6.31 -20.58
N LEU A 257 14.33 5.36 -20.51
CA LEU A 257 12.92 5.56 -20.82
C LEU A 257 12.12 5.82 -19.54
N ILE A 258 11.60 7.05 -19.39
CA ILE A 258 10.75 7.41 -18.26
C ILE A 258 9.30 6.97 -18.54
N PRO A 259 8.68 6.13 -17.69
CA PRO A 259 7.30 5.73 -17.84
C PRO A 259 6.36 6.88 -17.45
N LEU A 260 5.57 7.32 -18.41
CA LEU A 260 4.50 8.29 -18.23
C LEU A 260 3.15 7.60 -18.41
N VAL A 261 2.14 8.09 -17.68
CA VAL A 261 0.76 7.75 -17.97
C VAL A 261 0.18 8.90 -18.77
N ASN A 262 -0.42 8.60 -19.92
CA ASN A 262 -0.98 9.63 -20.77
C ASN A 262 -2.03 10.47 -20.02
N ARG A 263 -1.95 11.79 -20.16
CA ARG A 263 -2.77 12.75 -19.41
C ARG A 263 -4.05 13.17 -20.13
N ASP A 264 -4.13 12.87 -21.41
CA ASP A 264 -5.23 13.22 -22.31
C ASP A 264 -6.34 12.17 -22.35
N ALA A 265 -6.15 11.01 -21.70
CA ALA A 265 -7.16 9.98 -21.56
C ALA A 265 -8.46 10.54 -20.97
N LYS A 266 -9.53 10.52 -21.76
CA LYS A 266 -10.89 10.91 -21.34
C LYS A 266 -11.66 9.72 -20.76
N THR A 267 -11.27 8.50 -21.11
CA THR A 267 -11.84 7.27 -20.59
C THR A 267 -10.77 6.34 -20.04
N ILE A 268 -11.16 5.43 -19.15
CA ILE A 268 -10.24 4.40 -18.62
C ILE A 268 -9.70 3.52 -19.74
N ALA A 269 -10.46 3.40 -20.84
CA ALA A 269 -10.07 2.62 -22.01
C ALA A 269 -8.93 3.26 -22.84
N GLU A 270 -8.63 4.53 -22.59
CA GLU A 270 -7.58 5.30 -23.26
C GLU A 270 -6.32 5.43 -22.40
N VAL A 271 -6.33 4.92 -21.17
CA VAL A 271 -5.18 5.01 -20.27
C VAL A 271 -4.09 4.03 -20.70
N GLN A 272 -2.90 4.55 -20.97
CA GLN A 272 -1.75 3.80 -21.46
C GLN A 272 -0.45 4.27 -20.78
N LEU A 273 0.55 3.40 -20.76
CA LEU A 273 1.92 3.76 -20.37
C LEU A 273 2.71 4.13 -21.60
N GLU A 274 3.26 5.34 -21.62
CA GLU A 274 4.12 5.87 -22.66
C GLU A 274 5.56 5.92 -22.12
N GLY A 275 6.52 5.67 -23.00
CA GLY A 275 7.93 5.87 -22.71
C GLY A 275 8.36 7.22 -23.25
N ARG A 276 9.11 7.98 -22.45
CA ARG A 276 9.81 9.17 -22.95
C ARG A 276 11.30 8.95 -22.76
N GLU A 277 12.05 8.92 -23.85
CA GLU A 277 13.51 8.89 -23.78
C GLU A 277 14.01 10.22 -23.21
N VAL A 278 14.85 10.12 -22.17
CA VAL A 278 15.44 11.26 -21.50
C VAL A 278 16.90 10.96 -21.20
N THR A 279 17.78 11.87 -21.60
CA THR A 279 19.17 11.87 -21.16
C THR A 279 19.26 12.63 -19.84
N LEU A 280 19.54 11.89 -18.78
CA LEU A 280 19.65 12.43 -17.44
C LEU A 280 21.08 12.92 -17.19
N HIS A 281 21.25 14.22 -16.97
CA HIS A 281 22.53 14.83 -16.64
C HIS A 281 22.70 14.90 -15.13
N PHE A 282 23.70 14.21 -14.61
CA PHE A 282 23.97 14.14 -13.18
C PHE A 282 25.36 14.66 -12.86
N THR A 283 25.47 15.33 -11.72
CA THR A 283 26.75 15.67 -11.11
C THR A 283 26.85 14.99 -9.75
N LEU A 284 27.87 14.15 -9.59
CA LEU A 284 28.19 13.47 -8.34
C LEU A 284 29.00 14.42 -7.44
N TRP A 285 28.60 14.48 -6.18
CA TRP A 285 29.19 15.31 -5.14
C TRP A 285 29.45 14.49 -3.88
N ASP A 286 30.35 15.00 -3.07
CA ASP A 286 30.39 14.77 -1.63
C ASP A 286 30.18 16.13 -0.93
N LYS A 287 30.04 16.15 0.39
CA LYS A 287 29.80 17.39 1.14
C LYS A 287 30.98 18.36 1.01
N CYS A 288 32.21 17.85 0.99
CA CYS A 288 33.42 18.66 0.86
C CYS A 288 33.44 19.42 -0.47
N SER A 289 33.39 18.70 -1.59
CA SER A 289 33.38 19.26 -2.95
C SER A 289 32.22 20.23 -3.15
N TRP A 290 31.04 19.95 -2.59
CA TRP A 290 29.91 20.86 -2.67
C TRP A 290 30.18 22.21 -1.97
N VAL A 291 30.67 22.18 -0.74
CA VAL A 291 30.99 23.39 0.03
C VAL A 291 32.11 24.19 -0.63
N LEU A 292 33.13 23.50 -1.16
CA LEU A 292 34.27 24.14 -1.83
C LEU A 292 33.89 24.75 -3.18
N HIS A 293 32.94 24.12 -3.89
CA HIS A 293 32.44 24.62 -5.17
C HIS A 293 31.44 25.77 -5.02
N HIS A 294 30.77 25.89 -3.87
CA HIS A 294 29.78 26.93 -3.59
C HIS A 294 30.16 27.79 -2.36
N PRO A 295 31.35 28.42 -2.36
CA PRO A 295 31.89 29.10 -1.19
C PRO A 295 31.05 30.31 -0.73
N GLU A 296 30.17 30.84 -1.56
CA GLU A 296 29.23 31.92 -1.28
C GLU A 296 28.02 31.49 -0.44
N ARG A 297 27.74 30.18 -0.36
CA ARG A 297 26.59 29.63 0.37
C ARG A 297 26.90 29.27 1.82
N PHE A 298 28.18 29.23 2.18
CA PHE A 298 28.65 28.70 3.46
C PHE A 298 29.53 29.70 4.20
N SER A 299 29.51 29.63 5.54
CA SER A 299 30.35 30.47 6.38
C SER A 299 31.83 30.10 6.25
N GLU A 300 32.71 31.01 6.67
CA GLU A 300 34.15 30.76 6.65
C GLU A 300 34.57 29.55 7.49
N SER A 301 33.93 29.35 8.66
CA SER A 301 34.18 28.19 9.51
C SER A 301 33.80 26.88 8.84
N THR A 302 32.65 26.83 8.17
CA THR A 302 32.20 25.64 7.42
C THR A 302 33.14 25.33 6.26
N ARG A 303 33.61 26.34 5.54
CA ARG A 303 34.60 26.16 4.45
C ARG A 303 35.94 25.65 4.96
N ALA A 304 36.41 26.16 6.11
CA ALA A 304 37.64 25.69 6.72
C ALA A 304 37.54 24.23 7.20
N ALA A 305 36.38 23.84 7.77
CA ALA A 305 36.11 22.45 8.16
C ALA A 305 36.08 21.51 6.95
N ALA A 306 35.43 21.91 5.86
CA ALA A 306 35.38 21.15 4.61
C ALA A 306 36.78 20.99 3.97
N LYS A 307 37.59 22.06 3.91
CA LYS A 307 38.98 21.99 3.42
C LYS A 307 39.85 21.04 4.26
N ALA A 308 39.61 21.02 5.56
CA ALA A 308 40.38 20.19 6.50
C ALA A 308 39.84 18.76 6.64
N GLY A 309 38.67 18.44 6.04
CA GLY A 309 38.01 17.14 6.18
C GLY A 309 37.65 16.80 7.63
N ARG A 310 37.10 17.76 8.39
CA ARG A 310 36.76 17.61 9.81
C ARG A 310 35.25 17.69 10.06
N ASP A 311 34.83 17.21 11.23
CA ASP A 311 33.43 17.23 11.67
C ASP A 311 32.51 16.49 10.68
N ALA A 312 31.45 17.13 10.17
CA ALA A 312 30.52 16.54 9.20
C ALA A 312 31.13 16.23 7.82
N TYR A 313 32.40 16.60 7.61
CA TYR A 313 33.18 16.49 6.37
C TYR A 313 34.31 15.45 6.46
N ASP A 314 34.41 14.71 7.57
CA ASP A 314 35.37 13.61 7.67
C ASP A 314 34.97 12.42 6.76
N GLN A 315 35.88 11.46 6.58
CA GLN A 315 35.67 10.34 5.66
C GLN A 315 34.51 9.43 6.07
N GLU A 316 34.17 9.33 7.36
CA GLU A 316 33.08 8.47 7.85
C GLU A 316 31.70 9.11 7.61
N HIS A 317 31.61 10.43 7.70
CA HIS A 317 30.36 11.18 7.60
C HIS A 317 30.14 11.81 6.22
N ASN A 318 31.16 11.91 5.37
CA ASN A 318 31.09 12.52 4.05
C ASN A 318 30.51 11.58 2.99
N GLY A 319 29.17 11.41 3.02
CA GLY A 319 28.44 10.60 2.05
C GLY A 319 28.31 11.27 0.68
N PHE A 320 28.28 10.44 -0.37
CA PHE A 320 28.04 10.88 -1.75
C PHE A 320 26.56 11.23 -2.00
N PHE A 321 26.34 12.20 -2.87
CA PHE A 321 25.01 12.56 -3.36
C PHE A 321 25.05 13.09 -4.79
N VAL A 322 23.88 13.22 -5.38
CA VAL A 322 23.76 13.61 -6.79
C VAL A 322 22.92 14.86 -6.92
N GLN A 323 23.38 15.75 -7.80
CA GLN A 323 22.62 16.84 -8.37
C GLN A 323 22.14 16.44 -9.77
N PHE A 324 20.88 16.71 -10.06
CA PHE A 324 20.36 16.62 -11.41
C PHE A 324 20.37 17.98 -12.10
N ASP A 325 21.01 18.05 -13.27
CA ASP A 325 21.20 19.26 -14.05
C ASP A 325 20.18 19.28 -15.21
N GLY A 326 18.92 19.55 -14.88
CA GLY A 326 17.82 19.57 -15.85
C GLY A 326 16.49 20.01 -15.22
N PRO A 327 15.40 20.11 -16.01
CA PRO A 327 14.09 20.47 -15.47
C PRO A 327 13.54 19.34 -14.60
N ALA A 328 12.83 19.68 -13.51
CA ALA A 328 12.28 18.69 -12.59
C ALA A 328 11.34 17.66 -13.25
N SER A 329 10.72 18.00 -14.38
CA SER A 329 9.89 17.09 -15.19
C SER A 329 10.68 15.93 -15.82
N ASP A 330 11.99 16.10 -15.97
CA ASP A 330 12.89 15.11 -16.57
C ASP A 330 13.52 14.23 -15.50
N LEU A 331 13.51 14.64 -14.23
CA LEU A 331 14.00 13.86 -13.11
C LEU A 331 12.97 12.80 -12.66
N LEU A 332 12.87 11.74 -13.46
CA LEU A 332 11.97 10.60 -13.23
C LEU A 332 10.53 11.07 -12.90
N TRP A 333 9.76 10.32 -12.12
CA TRP A 333 8.39 10.70 -11.77
C TRP A 333 8.28 11.51 -10.47
N PHE A 334 9.40 11.80 -9.79
CA PHE A 334 9.42 12.43 -8.47
C PHE A 334 10.21 13.75 -8.42
N GLY A 335 10.72 14.24 -9.55
CA GLY A 335 11.54 15.45 -9.59
C GLY A 335 10.83 16.68 -9.02
N ASP A 336 9.52 16.79 -9.21
CA ASP A 336 8.67 17.81 -8.60
C ASP A 336 8.66 17.73 -7.06
N LEU A 337 8.72 16.54 -6.47
CA LEU A 337 8.83 16.36 -5.02
C LEU A 337 10.18 16.88 -4.48
N ILE A 338 11.25 16.78 -5.27
CA ILE A 338 12.58 17.31 -4.92
C ILE A 338 12.58 18.83 -5.07
N GLU A 339 12.12 19.34 -6.21
CA GLU A 339 12.03 20.77 -6.51
C GLU A 339 11.26 21.53 -5.41
N GLN A 340 10.11 20.97 -5.02
CA GLN A 340 9.24 21.54 -3.99
C GLN A 340 9.72 21.18 -2.56
N ARG A 341 10.89 20.54 -2.41
CA ARG A 341 11.49 20.11 -1.13
C ARG A 341 10.51 19.38 -0.22
N VAL A 342 9.73 18.46 -0.80
CA VAL A 342 8.72 17.66 -0.10
C VAL A 342 9.32 16.39 0.49
N LEU A 343 10.46 15.91 -0.03
CA LEU A 343 11.24 14.81 0.55
C LEU A 343 12.01 15.19 1.83
N GLN A 344 11.78 16.40 2.36
CA GLN A 344 12.34 16.90 3.61
C GLN A 344 11.24 17.05 4.67
N GLN A 345 11.59 16.88 5.95
CA GLN A 345 10.63 17.06 7.03
C GLN A 345 10.25 18.53 7.16
N PHE A 346 8.96 18.79 7.32
CA PHE A 346 8.46 20.13 7.52
C PHE A 346 8.75 20.61 8.94
N ASN A 347 9.62 21.61 9.07
CA ASN A 347 9.91 22.24 10.34
C ASN A 347 8.73 23.16 10.75
N LYS A 348 8.00 22.75 11.80
CA LYS A 348 6.84 23.50 12.32
C LYS A 348 7.20 24.88 12.87
N HIS A 349 8.47 25.13 13.21
CA HIS A 349 8.92 26.46 13.65
C HIS A 349 8.79 27.51 12.54
N ASN A 350 8.79 27.07 11.26
CA ASN A 350 8.61 27.94 10.11
C ASN A 350 7.18 27.91 9.57
N ALA A 351 6.19 27.44 10.36
CA ALA A 351 4.82 27.25 9.88
C ALA A 351 4.15 28.54 9.35
N THR A 352 4.63 29.71 9.76
CA THR A 352 4.11 31.01 9.32
C THR A 352 4.76 31.52 8.03
N SER A 353 5.82 30.89 7.53
CA SER A 353 6.45 31.35 6.29
C SER A 353 5.60 30.96 5.06
N ASP A 354 5.54 31.86 4.08
CA ASP A 354 4.84 31.60 2.81
C ASP A 354 5.40 30.36 2.10
N GLU A 355 6.72 30.19 2.15
CA GLU A 355 7.43 29.03 1.63
C GLU A 355 6.95 27.72 2.28
N TYR A 356 6.80 27.70 3.61
CA TYR A 356 6.25 26.54 4.32
C TYR A 356 4.83 26.25 3.87
N GLN A 357 3.98 27.28 3.78
CA GLN A 357 2.57 27.13 3.39
C GLN A 357 2.43 26.61 1.95
N GLN A 358 3.28 27.07 1.04
CA GLN A 358 3.31 26.59 -0.34
C GLN A 358 3.71 25.11 -0.41
N ARG A 359 4.82 24.73 0.23
CA ARG A 359 5.28 23.34 0.32
C ARG A 359 4.23 22.44 0.96
N TRP A 360 3.59 22.93 2.02
CA TRP A 360 2.56 22.21 2.75
C TRP A 360 1.29 21.98 1.92
N ARG A 361 0.82 23.00 1.19
CA ARG A 361 -0.32 22.89 0.26
C ARG A 361 -0.02 21.92 -0.87
N PHE A 362 1.17 22.01 -1.47
CA PHE A 362 1.61 21.09 -2.51
C PHE A 362 1.61 19.65 -2.01
N ALA A 363 2.27 19.37 -0.88
CA ALA A 363 2.31 18.05 -0.26
C ALA A 363 0.90 17.50 0.05
N ARG A 364 0.02 18.35 0.60
CA ARG A 364 -1.38 18.00 0.88
C ARG A 364 -2.18 17.65 -0.37
N GLY A 365 -1.90 18.30 -1.49
CA GLY A 365 -2.52 18.02 -2.79
C GLY A 365 -2.32 16.58 -3.26
N PHE A 366 -1.22 15.94 -2.86
CA PHE A 366 -0.91 14.53 -3.15
C PHE A 366 -1.20 13.59 -1.96
N GLY A 367 -1.76 14.13 -0.87
CA GLY A 367 -2.14 13.38 0.32
C GLY A 367 -1.03 13.27 1.37
N PHE A 368 0.14 13.87 1.17
CA PHE A 368 1.21 13.87 2.17
C PHE A 368 0.86 14.85 3.30
N SER A 369 0.75 14.33 4.53
CA SER A 369 0.31 15.16 5.66
C SER A 369 1.40 16.07 6.22
N ASN A 370 2.66 15.68 6.08
CA ASN A 370 3.79 16.30 6.76
C ASN A 370 5.10 16.15 5.96
N GLY A 371 4.99 16.36 4.64
CA GLY A 371 6.04 15.99 3.68
C GLY A 371 5.96 14.52 3.26
N CYS A 372 6.73 14.16 2.24
CA CYS A 372 6.92 12.80 1.74
C CYS A 372 8.13 12.17 2.43
N THR A 373 8.08 12.09 3.76
CA THR A 373 9.17 11.58 4.59
C THR A 373 8.72 10.43 5.47
N CYS A 374 9.49 9.35 5.50
CA CYS A 374 9.26 8.26 6.42
C CYS A 374 9.75 8.61 7.83
N SER A 375 9.22 7.92 8.84
CA SER A 375 9.68 7.98 10.23
C SER A 375 11.09 7.43 10.44
N ARG A 376 11.66 6.79 9.41
CA ARG A 376 13.01 6.22 9.37
C ARG A 376 13.89 7.06 8.44
N PRO A 377 14.89 7.78 8.97
CA PRO A 377 15.92 8.43 8.15
C PRO A 377 16.65 7.39 7.29
N GLY A 378 17.04 7.77 6.06
CA GLY A 378 17.72 6.88 5.11
C GLY A 378 16.83 5.84 4.43
N LEU A 379 15.51 5.79 4.72
CA LEU A 379 14.58 4.91 4.01
C LEU A 379 14.04 5.52 2.71
N LEU A 380 13.76 6.82 2.72
CA LEU A 380 13.24 7.58 1.56
C LEU A 380 13.80 8.99 1.57
N SER A 381 13.71 9.65 2.73
CA SER A 381 14.41 10.90 2.98
C SER A 381 15.86 10.61 3.37
N PRO A 382 16.80 11.50 3.05
CA PRO A 382 18.18 11.36 3.49
C PRO A 382 18.29 11.16 5.00
N SER A 383 19.33 10.43 5.40
CA SER A 383 19.62 10.21 6.82
C SER A 383 20.22 11.45 7.50
N ASP A 384 20.92 12.26 6.72
CA ASP A 384 21.63 13.43 7.18
C ASP A 384 20.79 14.70 7.07
N TYR A 385 20.78 15.52 8.12
CA TYR A 385 20.12 16.82 8.13
C TYR A 385 20.84 17.85 7.26
N TRP A 386 22.11 17.63 6.91
CA TRP A 386 22.90 18.49 6.03
C TRP A 386 22.17 18.81 4.72
N TYR A 387 21.42 17.87 4.15
CA TYR A 387 20.63 18.08 2.93
C TYR A 387 19.52 19.13 3.09
N SER A 388 19.00 19.31 4.30
CA SER A 388 17.95 20.31 4.57
C SER A 388 18.52 21.72 4.62
N ASP A 389 19.80 21.85 5.00
CA ASP A 389 20.49 23.14 5.15
C ASP A 389 21.32 23.51 3.91
N GLY A 390 21.86 22.52 3.19
CA GLY A 390 22.74 22.71 2.04
C GLY A 390 22.03 22.95 0.70
N ALA A 391 20.76 22.55 0.57
CA ALA A 391 19.96 22.67 -0.66
C ALA A 391 19.18 23.99 -0.70
N LYS A 392 19.33 24.77 -1.78
CA LYS A 392 18.54 25.97 -2.06
C LYS A 392 17.32 25.66 -2.94
N PRO A 393 16.31 26.54 -3.00
CA PRO A 393 15.23 26.41 -3.96
C PRO A 393 15.77 26.28 -5.39
N GLY A 394 15.32 25.27 -6.13
CA GLY A 394 15.79 24.96 -7.48
C GLY A 394 16.92 23.94 -7.55
N ASP A 395 17.63 23.65 -6.44
CA ASP A 395 18.64 22.60 -6.44
C ASP A 395 17.95 21.21 -6.39
N LEU A 396 18.15 20.40 -7.42
CA LEU A 396 17.61 19.04 -7.50
C LEU A 396 18.59 18.02 -6.90
N LEU A 397 18.77 18.10 -5.57
CA LEU A 397 19.68 17.24 -4.81
C LEU A 397 18.96 16.07 -4.16
N PHE A 398 19.56 14.89 -4.22
CA PHE A 398 19.05 13.72 -3.50
C PHE A 398 20.16 12.73 -3.12
N GLU A 399 19.93 11.98 -2.05
CA GLU A 399 20.72 10.83 -1.64
C GLU A 399 20.26 9.60 -2.45
N PRO A 400 21.05 9.08 -3.41
CA PRO A 400 20.61 8.03 -4.33
C PRO A 400 20.18 6.74 -3.64
N GLU A 401 20.91 6.34 -2.58
CA GLU A 401 20.63 5.11 -1.84
C GLU A 401 19.30 5.15 -1.09
N ALA A 402 19.03 6.25 -0.36
CA ALA A 402 17.78 6.44 0.36
C ALA A 402 16.58 6.46 -0.61
N LEU A 403 16.73 7.14 -1.75
CA LEU A 403 15.68 7.22 -2.75
C LEU A 403 15.39 5.86 -3.40
N TYR A 404 16.44 5.16 -3.85
CA TYR A 404 16.33 3.81 -4.39
C TYR A 404 15.67 2.85 -3.41
N ARG A 405 16.07 2.91 -2.13
CA ARG A 405 15.48 2.10 -1.06
C ARG A 405 13.99 2.41 -0.88
N GLY A 406 13.60 3.67 -0.90
CA GLY A 406 12.20 4.10 -0.83
C GLY A 406 11.37 3.53 -1.98
N ILE A 407 11.92 3.54 -3.20
CA ILE A 407 11.30 2.95 -4.39
C ILE A 407 11.17 1.43 -4.23
N LEU A 408 12.24 0.74 -3.80
CA LEU A 408 12.24 -0.72 -3.60
C LEU A 408 11.20 -1.16 -2.56
N TYR A 409 11.11 -0.46 -1.43
CA TYR A 409 10.13 -0.77 -0.38
C TYR A 409 8.70 -0.45 -0.83
N GLY A 410 8.49 0.70 -1.49
CA GLY A 410 7.20 1.08 -2.06
C GLY A 410 6.73 0.07 -3.10
N ALA A 411 7.63 -0.39 -3.98
CA ALA A 411 7.35 -1.40 -4.98
C ALA A 411 6.99 -2.75 -4.35
N ALA A 412 7.76 -3.23 -3.36
CA ALA A 412 7.46 -4.48 -2.66
C ALA A 412 6.08 -4.42 -1.97
N LEU A 413 5.77 -3.33 -1.29
CA LEU A 413 4.47 -3.13 -0.63
C LEU A 413 3.32 -3.10 -1.65
N ALA A 414 3.49 -2.39 -2.77
CA ALA A 414 2.48 -2.31 -3.82
C ALA A 414 2.25 -3.67 -4.47
N THR A 415 3.32 -4.38 -4.83
CA THR A 415 3.26 -5.72 -5.45
C THR A 415 2.57 -6.73 -4.55
N ILE A 416 2.89 -6.77 -3.25
CA ILE A 416 2.22 -7.69 -2.31
C ILE A 416 0.73 -7.29 -2.15
N ALA A 417 0.43 -6.00 -1.99
CA ALA A 417 -0.95 -5.53 -1.88
C ALA A 417 -1.79 -5.84 -3.13
N LEU A 418 -1.19 -5.75 -4.32
CA LEU A 418 -1.83 -6.04 -5.60
C LEU A 418 -1.87 -7.54 -5.94
N SER A 419 -1.06 -8.40 -5.31
CA SER A 419 -1.06 -9.84 -5.59
C SER A 419 -1.91 -10.65 -4.62
N ASN A 420 -1.78 -10.41 -3.30
CA ASN A 420 -2.49 -11.18 -2.29
C ASN A 420 -3.50 -10.37 -1.46
N GLY A 421 -3.60 -9.06 -1.71
CA GLY A 421 -4.61 -8.23 -1.06
C GLY A 421 -4.39 -7.99 0.43
N SER A 422 -3.21 -8.24 0.99
CA SER A 422 -2.93 -8.06 2.42
C SER A 422 -3.32 -6.66 2.95
N ARG A 423 -3.86 -6.58 4.17
CA ARG A 423 -4.03 -5.30 4.90
C ARG A 423 -2.66 -4.74 5.28
N VAL A 424 -2.58 -3.43 5.55
CA VAL A 424 -1.33 -2.79 5.99
C VAL A 424 -0.68 -3.53 7.17
N SER A 425 -1.48 -3.94 8.16
CA SER A 425 -0.96 -4.68 9.32
C SER A 425 -0.51 -6.10 8.99
N GLU A 426 -1.04 -6.70 7.92
CA GLU A 426 -0.64 -8.02 7.43
C GLU A 426 0.65 -7.88 6.58
N LEU A 427 0.75 -6.86 5.72
CA LEU A 427 1.97 -6.55 4.97
C LEU A 427 3.20 -6.41 5.87
N LEU A 428 3.07 -5.67 6.98
CA LEU A 428 4.16 -5.46 7.91
C LEU A 428 4.63 -6.76 8.61
N GLN A 429 3.83 -7.82 8.62
CA GLN A 429 4.18 -9.09 9.24
C GLN A 429 5.03 -10.02 8.35
N VAL A 430 5.29 -9.64 7.09
CA VAL A 430 6.10 -10.47 6.18
C VAL A 430 7.54 -10.55 6.73
N SER A 431 7.98 -11.76 7.05
CA SER A 431 9.23 -12.06 7.76
C SER A 431 9.96 -13.26 7.18
N LEU A 432 11.28 -13.34 7.42
CA LEU A 432 12.07 -14.52 7.06
C LEU A 432 11.65 -15.77 7.85
N ASP A 433 11.15 -15.59 9.07
CA ASP A 433 10.93 -16.66 10.03
C ASP A 433 9.70 -17.51 9.71
N ARG A 434 8.72 -16.95 8.98
CA ARG A 434 7.42 -17.58 8.72
C ARG A 434 7.12 -17.78 7.25
N ARG A 435 8.18 -17.89 6.47
CA ARG A 435 8.10 -18.20 5.05
C ARG A 435 8.02 -19.71 4.86
N ILE A 436 7.01 -20.15 4.12
CA ILE A 436 6.78 -21.55 3.78
C ILE A 436 6.96 -21.70 2.27
N THR A 437 7.62 -22.77 1.84
CA THR A 437 7.67 -23.14 0.43
C THR A 437 7.02 -24.50 0.28
N GLN A 438 5.94 -24.56 -0.47
CA GLN A 438 5.19 -25.77 -0.77
C GLN A 438 5.52 -26.20 -2.20
N THR A 439 5.83 -27.47 -2.40
CA THR A 439 6.07 -28.04 -3.72
C THR A 439 4.84 -28.83 -4.14
N GLU A 440 4.27 -28.48 -5.29
CA GLU A 440 3.13 -29.16 -5.88
C GLU A 440 3.53 -29.88 -7.15
N THR A 441 2.91 -31.04 -7.40
CA THR A 441 3.07 -31.78 -8.65
C THR A 441 1.91 -31.44 -9.57
N VAL A 442 2.19 -30.78 -10.70
CA VAL A 442 1.20 -30.28 -11.66
C VAL A 442 1.33 -31.04 -12.96
N ARG A 443 0.22 -31.33 -13.63
CA ARG A 443 0.24 -31.95 -14.96
C ARG A 443 0.64 -30.91 -16.00
N VAL A 444 1.52 -31.28 -16.92
CA VAL A 444 1.89 -30.44 -18.06
C VAL A 444 0.76 -30.53 -19.08
N LEU A 445 0.23 -29.38 -19.50
CA LEU A 445 -0.81 -29.28 -20.53
C LEU A 445 -0.20 -28.87 -21.87
N ASP A 446 -0.79 -29.32 -22.97
CA ASP A 446 -0.48 -28.88 -24.33
C ASP A 446 -1.21 -27.56 -24.68
N GLU A 447 -1.00 -27.05 -25.90
CA GLU A 447 -1.62 -25.81 -26.39
C GLU A 447 -3.17 -25.87 -26.43
N GLY A 448 -3.74 -27.09 -26.43
CA GLY A 448 -5.19 -27.33 -26.38
C GLY A 448 -5.74 -27.49 -24.96
N GLY A 449 -4.89 -27.42 -23.93
CA GLY A 449 -5.28 -27.61 -22.53
C GLY A 449 -5.40 -29.08 -22.10
N PHE A 450 -4.90 -30.03 -22.90
CA PHE A 450 -4.91 -31.45 -22.57
C PHE A 450 -3.59 -31.90 -21.94
N PRO A 451 -3.59 -32.87 -21.00
CA PRO A 451 -2.35 -33.34 -20.40
C PRO A 451 -1.41 -33.97 -21.43
N VAL A 452 -0.20 -33.43 -21.54
CA VAL A 452 0.88 -34.02 -22.34
C VAL A 452 1.16 -35.42 -21.80
N ARG A 453 1.12 -36.43 -22.66
CA ARG A 453 1.42 -37.81 -22.29
C ARG A 453 2.88 -38.15 -22.62
N GLY A 454 3.56 -38.82 -21.69
CA GLY A 454 4.90 -39.36 -21.90
C GLY A 454 4.88 -40.58 -22.81
N SER A 455 6.07 -41.10 -23.14
CA SER A 455 6.25 -42.33 -23.93
C SER A 455 5.64 -43.58 -23.29
N ASP A 456 5.35 -43.53 -21.99
CA ASP A 456 4.68 -44.55 -21.17
C ASP A 456 3.15 -44.38 -21.11
N GLY A 457 2.59 -43.37 -21.79
CA GLY A 457 1.16 -43.07 -21.81
C GLY A 457 0.63 -42.35 -20.56
N GLN A 458 1.48 -42.07 -19.57
CA GLN A 458 1.13 -41.33 -18.35
C GLN A 458 1.23 -39.81 -18.57
N PRO A 459 0.43 -38.99 -17.86
CA PRO A 459 0.53 -37.54 -17.97
C PRO A 459 1.87 -37.06 -17.40
N VAL A 460 2.61 -36.29 -18.18
CA VAL A 460 3.85 -35.65 -17.75
C VAL A 460 3.53 -34.69 -16.62
N THR A 461 4.27 -34.80 -15.52
CA THR A 461 4.10 -33.91 -14.36
C THR A 461 5.33 -33.05 -14.14
N LYS A 462 5.13 -31.80 -13.73
CA LYS A 462 6.16 -30.84 -13.33
C LYS A 462 5.98 -30.48 -11.86
N GLN A 463 7.09 -30.40 -11.12
CA GLN A 463 7.06 -29.84 -9.78
C GLN A 463 7.12 -28.30 -9.83
N VAL A 464 6.17 -27.66 -9.16
CA VAL A 464 6.07 -26.20 -9.08
C VAL A 464 6.14 -25.79 -7.60
N LYS A 465 6.95 -24.78 -7.31
CA LYS A 465 7.13 -24.24 -5.96
C LYS A 465 6.22 -23.04 -5.75
N MET A 466 5.36 -23.12 -4.74
CA MET A 466 4.56 -22.01 -4.25
C MET A 466 5.18 -21.45 -2.97
N HIS A 467 5.28 -20.13 -2.89
CA HIS A 467 5.83 -19.46 -1.72
C HIS A 467 4.71 -18.78 -0.94
N LEU A 468 4.64 -19.08 0.34
CA LEU A 468 3.59 -18.67 1.25
C LEU A 468 4.20 -17.99 2.47
N GLN A 469 3.43 -17.10 3.10
CA GLN A 469 3.78 -16.46 4.37
C GLN A 469 2.68 -16.70 5.39
N TYR A 470 3.06 -17.07 6.62
CA TYR A 470 2.10 -17.33 7.68
C TYR A 470 1.82 -16.07 8.51
N LEU A 471 0.71 -15.37 8.19
CA LEU A 471 0.37 -14.07 8.78
C LEU A 471 -0.85 -14.18 9.70
N LEU A 472 -0.95 -13.27 10.68
CA LEU A 472 -2.06 -13.19 11.62
C LEU A 472 -3.12 -12.19 11.11
N PRO A 473 -4.30 -12.66 10.64
CA PRO A 473 -5.33 -11.81 10.06
C PRO A 473 -5.94 -10.84 11.07
N LYS A 474 -6.58 -9.77 10.60
CA LYS A 474 -7.33 -8.84 11.48
C LYS A 474 -8.39 -9.57 12.31
N GLY A 475 -8.40 -9.33 13.62
CA GLY A 475 -9.37 -9.90 14.55
C GLY A 475 -8.86 -11.15 15.29
N SER A 476 -7.91 -11.88 14.71
CA SER A 476 -7.24 -13.00 15.35
C SER A 476 -6.30 -12.54 16.48
N ARG A 477 -6.00 -13.38 17.47
CA ARG A 477 -5.12 -13.03 18.59
C ARG A 477 -4.07 -14.08 18.90
N THR A 478 -4.24 -15.32 18.46
CA THR A 478 -3.33 -16.42 18.81
C THR A 478 -2.58 -16.96 17.59
N GLU A 479 -1.48 -17.68 17.83
CA GLU A 479 -0.60 -18.21 16.79
C GLU A 479 -1.29 -19.26 15.91
N GLU A 480 -2.24 -20.01 16.49
CA GLU A 480 -3.03 -21.04 15.80
C GLU A 480 -4.02 -20.45 14.79
N GLU A 481 -4.31 -19.14 14.90
CA GLU A 481 -5.26 -18.44 14.03
C GLU A 481 -4.62 -17.76 12.82
N ARG A 482 -3.31 -17.96 12.64
CA ARG A 482 -2.59 -17.49 11.45
C ARG A 482 -3.08 -18.24 10.21
N GLN A 483 -2.88 -17.60 9.06
CA GLN A 483 -3.30 -18.11 7.76
C GLN A 483 -2.19 -17.98 6.74
N LEU A 484 -2.26 -18.77 5.68
CA LEU A 484 -1.32 -18.76 4.57
C LEU A 484 -1.66 -17.62 3.60
N PHE A 485 -0.65 -16.85 3.23
CA PHE A 485 -0.74 -15.77 2.27
C PHE A 485 0.23 -16.05 1.13
N PRO A 486 -0.23 -16.11 -0.12
CA PRO A 486 0.66 -16.37 -1.24
C PRO A 486 1.54 -15.17 -1.55
N LEU A 487 2.79 -15.43 -1.97
CA LEU A 487 3.74 -14.44 -2.43
C LEU A 487 4.08 -14.70 -3.89
N SER A 488 3.78 -13.74 -4.77
CA SER A 488 4.21 -13.77 -6.18
C SER A 488 5.74 -13.82 -6.31
N ARG A 489 6.25 -14.36 -7.43
CA ARG A 489 7.71 -14.41 -7.67
C ARG A 489 8.36 -13.03 -7.68
N GLU A 490 7.66 -12.03 -8.22
CA GLU A 490 8.12 -10.64 -8.22
C GLU A 490 8.24 -10.07 -6.80
N ALA A 491 7.25 -10.33 -5.94
CA ALA A 491 7.36 -9.94 -4.54
C ALA A 491 8.59 -10.59 -3.87
N LEU A 492 8.90 -11.85 -4.18
CA LEU A 492 10.08 -12.53 -3.63
C LEU A 492 11.39 -11.94 -4.12
N ARG A 493 11.45 -11.51 -5.39
CA ARG A 493 12.62 -10.82 -5.95
C ARG A 493 12.88 -9.53 -5.18
N LEU A 494 11.85 -8.68 -5.03
CA LEU A 494 11.93 -7.42 -4.30
C LEU A 494 12.29 -7.64 -2.82
N LEU A 495 11.67 -8.62 -2.15
CA LEU A 495 12.02 -9.00 -0.77
C LEU A 495 13.46 -9.52 -0.67
N GLY A 496 13.96 -10.20 -1.71
CA GLY A 496 15.35 -10.64 -1.80
C GLY A 496 16.34 -9.47 -1.86
N GLU A 497 16.02 -8.42 -2.62
CA GLU A 497 16.82 -7.19 -2.64
C GLU A 497 16.75 -6.44 -1.30
N ILE A 498 15.57 -6.37 -0.68
CA ILE A 498 15.41 -5.80 0.67
C ILE A 498 16.28 -6.57 1.68
N LYS A 499 16.28 -7.91 1.61
CA LYS A 499 17.14 -8.76 2.45
C LYS A 499 18.61 -8.39 2.29
N LYS A 500 19.08 -8.25 1.04
CA LYS A 500 20.47 -7.88 0.75
C LYS A 500 20.81 -6.52 1.36
N GLY A 501 19.95 -5.52 1.18
CA GLY A 501 20.13 -4.20 1.78
C GLY A 501 20.19 -4.22 3.30
N LEU A 502 19.32 -5.00 3.96
CA LEU A 502 19.32 -5.16 5.42
C LEU A 502 20.56 -5.89 5.93
N SER A 503 20.99 -6.95 5.22
CA SER A 503 22.21 -7.68 5.54
C SER A 503 23.47 -6.84 5.33
N ALA A 504 23.56 -6.04 4.26
CA ALA A 504 24.66 -5.08 4.08
C ALA A 504 24.66 -4.04 5.21
N LYS A 505 23.46 -3.60 5.60
CA LYS A 505 23.11 -2.79 6.77
C LYS A 505 23.77 -3.25 8.08
N HIS A 506 23.31 -4.41 8.51
CA HIS A 506 23.40 -4.87 9.90
C HIS A 506 24.19 -6.19 10.02
N GLY A 507 24.86 -6.64 8.96
CA GLY A 507 25.46 -7.97 8.82
C GLY A 507 24.43 -9.09 8.57
N SER A 508 23.30 -9.04 9.27
CA SER A 508 22.16 -9.95 9.10
C SER A 508 20.83 -9.21 9.26
N VAL A 509 19.72 -9.80 8.82
CA VAL A 509 18.40 -9.19 9.04
C VAL A 509 18.07 -9.24 10.53
N PRO A 510 17.90 -8.08 11.21
CA PRO A 510 17.74 -8.06 12.65
C PRO A 510 16.35 -8.50 13.09
N TYR A 511 16.27 -9.00 14.33
CA TYR A 511 14.99 -9.27 15.00
C TYR A 511 14.42 -7.96 15.53
N VAL A 512 13.21 -7.61 15.11
CA VAL A 512 12.56 -6.37 15.53
C VAL A 512 11.17 -6.63 16.08
N SER A 513 10.82 -5.86 17.10
CA SER A 513 9.49 -5.87 17.69
C SER A 513 8.49 -5.18 16.76
N PRO A 514 7.24 -5.66 16.70
CA PRO A 514 6.16 -4.95 16.04
C PRO A 514 5.98 -3.53 16.59
N SER A 515 5.35 -2.63 15.81
CA SER A 515 5.13 -1.26 16.26
C SER A 515 4.15 -1.25 17.45
N LYS A 516 4.49 -0.53 18.52
CA LYS A 516 3.60 -0.31 19.69
C LYS A 516 2.26 0.35 19.33
N THR A 517 2.20 1.02 18.18
CA THR A 517 0.96 1.64 17.67
C THR A 517 0.07 0.65 16.90
N SER A 518 0.58 -0.54 16.62
CA SER A 518 -0.19 -1.60 15.96
C SER A 518 -1.13 -2.26 16.96
N ALA A 519 -2.39 -2.46 16.54
CA ALA A 519 -3.35 -3.25 17.30
C ALA A 519 -2.94 -4.72 17.48
N LYS A 520 -1.86 -5.16 16.81
CA LYS A 520 -1.31 -6.52 16.87
C LYS A 520 -0.03 -6.61 17.70
N TYR A 521 0.42 -5.51 18.33
CA TYR A 521 1.68 -5.47 19.07
C TYR A 521 1.82 -6.61 20.09
N GLU A 522 0.79 -6.83 20.90
CA GLU A 522 0.76 -7.88 21.94
C GLU A 522 0.62 -9.30 21.39
N HIS A 523 0.27 -9.46 20.12
CA HIS A 523 -0.03 -10.76 19.50
C HIS A 523 1.06 -11.20 18.53
N LEU A 524 2.03 -10.34 18.29
CA LEU A 524 3.12 -10.58 17.37
C LEU A 524 4.44 -10.60 18.16
N LYS A 525 5.28 -11.58 17.85
CA LYS A 525 6.59 -11.72 18.46
C LYS A 525 7.64 -10.93 17.67
N PRO A 526 8.79 -10.59 18.28
CA PRO A 526 9.93 -10.11 17.53
C PRO A 526 10.36 -11.16 16.48
N GLU A 527 10.51 -10.71 15.24
CA GLU A 527 10.87 -11.56 14.10
C GLU A 527 11.79 -10.76 13.16
N ARG A 528 12.43 -11.47 12.23
CA ARG A 528 13.21 -10.89 11.13
C ARG A 528 12.26 -10.40 10.03
N TYR A 529 11.50 -9.36 10.35
CA TYR A 529 10.57 -8.71 9.42
C TYR A 529 11.32 -8.09 8.23
N PHE A 530 10.73 -8.09 7.03
CA PHE A 530 11.37 -7.44 5.88
C PHE A 530 11.15 -5.93 5.86
N PHE A 531 9.99 -5.46 6.30
CA PHE A 531 9.64 -4.04 6.29
C PHE A 531 10.17 -3.35 7.55
N GLN A 532 11.49 -3.21 7.60
CA GLN A 532 12.24 -2.53 8.66
C GLN A 532 13.39 -1.72 8.06
N TRP A 533 13.87 -0.69 8.77
CA TRP A 533 15.09 0.04 8.40
C TRP A 533 15.65 0.78 9.62
N GLU A 534 16.98 0.87 9.73
CA GLU A 534 17.69 1.44 10.89
C GLU A 534 17.16 0.87 12.22
N ALA A 535 17.20 -0.46 12.34
CA ALA A 535 16.75 -1.12 13.55
C ALA A 535 17.70 -0.81 14.72
N SER A 536 17.13 -0.42 15.87
CA SER A 536 17.88 -0.24 17.11
C SER A 536 18.37 -1.58 17.64
N CYS A 537 19.46 -1.56 18.42
CA CYS A 537 20.03 -2.75 19.06
C CYS A 537 19.05 -3.47 19.99
N ASP A 538 18.06 -2.75 20.56
CA ASP A 538 17.00 -3.32 21.39
C ASP A 538 15.77 -3.80 20.59
N GLY A 539 15.80 -3.68 19.26
CA GLY A 539 14.74 -4.08 18.34
C GLY A 539 13.41 -3.33 18.52
N LYS A 540 13.34 -2.30 19.38
CA LYS A 540 12.10 -1.54 19.65
C LYS A 540 11.80 -0.52 18.56
N VAL A 541 12.85 -0.03 17.89
CA VAL A 541 12.78 0.77 16.68
C VAL A 541 13.22 -0.16 15.56
N GLY A 542 12.34 -0.49 14.63
CA GLY A 542 12.70 -1.47 13.60
C GLY A 542 11.68 -1.54 12.49
N ILE A 543 10.46 -1.98 12.81
CA ILE A 543 9.42 -2.08 11.80
C ILE A 543 8.89 -0.70 11.35
N LEU A 544 8.45 -0.64 10.09
CA LEU A 544 7.79 0.54 9.52
C LEU A 544 6.42 0.80 10.19
N SER A 545 6.03 2.07 10.26
CA SER A 545 4.70 2.46 10.72
C SER A 545 3.65 2.34 9.61
N LEU A 546 2.36 2.35 9.99
CA LEU A 546 1.26 2.41 9.03
C LEU A 546 1.34 3.66 8.12
N ASN A 547 1.86 4.77 8.66
CA ASN A 547 2.04 6.00 7.92
C ASN A 547 3.17 5.89 6.90
N ASP A 548 4.29 5.25 7.26
CA ASP A 548 5.41 5.02 6.34
C ASP A 548 4.98 4.19 5.13
N VAL A 549 4.18 3.14 5.36
CA VAL A 549 3.62 2.33 4.26
C VAL A 549 2.78 3.19 3.32
N GLN A 550 1.96 4.11 3.85
CA GLN A 550 1.16 5.00 3.01
C GLN A 550 2.01 6.00 2.22
N ILE A 551 3.08 6.53 2.84
CA ILE A 551 4.01 7.46 2.18
C ILE A 551 4.73 6.75 1.05
N LEU A 552 5.31 5.57 1.29
CA LEU A 552 6.03 4.79 0.28
C LEU A 552 5.13 4.40 -0.90
N LEU A 553 3.88 4.01 -0.63
CA LEU A 553 2.92 3.68 -1.69
C LEU A 553 2.51 4.90 -2.51
N ARG A 554 2.31 6.05 -1.87
CA ARG A 554 1.98 7.29 -2.58
C ARG A 554 3.17 7.80 -3.38
N PHE A 555 4.37 7.64 -2.85
CA PHE A 555 5.61 8.00 -3.52
C PHE A 555 5.84 7.16 -4.79
N VAL A 556 5.70 5.83 -4.71
CA VAL A 556 5.89 4.96 -5.89
C VAL A 556 4.78 5.14 -6.93
N LEU A 557 3.59 5.60 -6.54
CA LEU A 557 2.46 5.91 -7.41
C LEU A 557 2.30 7.42 -7.70
N HIS A 558 3.28 8.23 -7.32
CA HIS A 558 3.23 9.68 -7.52
C HIS A 558 3.18 10.04 -9.01
N GLY A 559 2.59 11.18 -9.36
CA GLY A 559 2.35 11.57 -10.76
C GLY A 559 1.10 10.94 -11.40
N LEU A 560 0.34 10.11 -10.66
CA LEU A 560 -0.99 9.66 -11.09
C LEU A 560 -2.09 10.62 -10.60
N ASP A 561 -2.74 11.27 -11.54
CA ASP A 561 -3.86 12.18 -11.29
C ASP A 561 -5.20 11.47 -11.53
N LEU A 562 -5.61 10.70 -10.52
CA LEU A 562 -6.83 9.91 -10.56
C LEU A 562 -8.00 10.71 -9.99
N TYR A 563 -9.11 10.80 -10.71
CA TYR A 563 -10.32 11.50 -10.27
C TYR A 563 -11.55 10.57 -10.35
N THR A 564 -12.51 10.76 -9.44
CA THR A 564 -13.83 10.15 -9.60
C THR A 564 -14.60 10.86 -10.71
N ALA A 565 -15.71 10.27 -11.17
CA ALA A 565 -16.62 10.91 -12.12
C ALA A 565 -17.17 12.27 -11.64
N GLN A 566 -17.10 12.54 -10.33
CA GLN A 566 -17.50 13.80 -9.71
C GLN A 566 -16.35 14.81 -9.56
N GLY A 567 -15.15 14.50 -10.07
CA GLY A 567 -13.97 15.35 -9.96
C GLY A 567 -13.25 15.27 -8.60
N GLU A 568 -13.62 14.33 -7.71
CA GLU A 568 -12.89 14.15 -6.45
C GLU A 568 -11.57 13.42 -6.71
N ARG A 569 -10.45 13.99 -6.28
CA ARG A 569 -9.13 13.33 -6.40
C ARG A 569 -9.06 12.05 -5.57
N ILE A 570 -8.51 10.99 -6.16
CA ILE A 570 -8.37 9.67 -5.56
C ILE A 570 -6.94 9.48 -5.05
N HIS A 571 -6.77 9.47 -3.72
CA HIS A 571 -5.53 9.04 -3.10
C HIS A 571 -5.49 7.52 -2.94
N VAL A 572 -4.52 6.87 -3.59
CA VAL A 572 -4.33 5.42 -3.50
C VAL A 572 -3.90 5.04 -2.07
N SER A 573 -4.42 3.91 -1.59
CA SER A 573 -4.09 3.33 -0.28
C SER A 573 -4.10 1.81 -0.37
N VAL A 574 -3.43 1.11 0.56
CA VAL A 574 -3.45 -0.37 0.62
C VAL A 574 -4.87 -0.92 0.66
N HIS A 575 -5.77 -0.29 1.42
CA HIS A 575 -7.16 -0.75 1.50
C HIS A 575 -7.87 -0.68 0.14
N LEU A 576 -7.57 0.35 -0.64
CA LEU A 576 -8.11 0.51 -1.99
C LEU A 576 -7.49 -0.50 -2.96
N LEU A 577 -6.16 -0.68 -2.94
CA LEU A 577 -5.46 -1.69 -3.75
C LEU A 577 -5.96 -3.12 -3.47
N ARG A 578 -6.19 -3.46 -2.19
CA ARG A 578 -6.80 -4.74 -1.79
C ARG A 578 -8.17 -4.94 -2.43
N HIS A 579 -9.01 -3.91 -2.42
CA HIS A 579 -10.36 -4.01 -2.99
C HIS A 579 -10.32 -4.14 -4.51
N VAL A 580 -9.43 -3.36 -5.15
CA VAL A 580 -9.18 -3.38 -6.58
C VAL A 580 -8.71 -4.77 -7.03
N MET A 581 -7.71 -5.34 -6.35
CA MET A 581 -7.23 -6.70 -6.60
C MET A 581 -8.36 -7.73 -6.45
N ALA A 582 -9.07 -7.74 -5.32
CA ALA A 582 -10.10 -8.74 -5.07
C ALA A 582 -11.25 -8.67 -6.09
N THR A 583 -11.58 -7.47 -6.56
CA THR A 583 -12.59 -7.25 -7.59
C THR A 583 -12.09 -7.70 -8.96
N ASN A 584 -10.84 -7.38 -9.31
CA ASN A 584 -10.20 -7.87 -10.53
C ASN A 584 -10.16 -9.40 -10.59
N ALA A 585 -9.64 -10.04 -9.53
CA ALA A 585 -9.58 -11.49 -9.40
C ALA A 585 -10.97 -12.14 -9.58
N ARG A 586 -12.01 -11.59 -8.95
CA ARG A 586 -13.36 -12.16 -9.02
C ARG A 586 -14.05 -11.94 -10.37
N GLN A 587 -14.01 -10.71 -10.87
CA GLN A 587 -14.86 -10.29 -11.99
C GLN A 587 -14.21 -10.50 -13.35
N TYR A 588 -12.88 -10.41 -13.42
CA TYR A 588 -12.14 -10.44 -14.68
C TYR A 588 -11.32 -11.72 -14.84
N GLN A 589 -10.75 -12.23 -13.75
CA GLN A 589 -9.97 -13.48 -13.76
C GLN A 589 -10.76 -14.69 -13.27
N HIS A 590 -12.07 -14.52 -13.06
CA HIS A 590 -13.01 -15.57 -12.70
C HIS A 590 -12.58 -16.45 -11.51
N VAL A 591 -11.73 -15.93 -10.62
CA VAL A 591 -11.27 -16.65 -9.45
C VAL A 591 -12.49 -16.94 -8.55
N PRO A 592 -12.70 -18.21 -8.16
CA PRO A 592 -13.74 -18.63 -7.23
C PRO A 592 -13.76 -17.78 -5.95
N ALA A 593 -14.97 -17.43 -5.50
CA ALA A 593 -15.14 -16.57 -4.33
C ALA A 593 -14.57 -17.20 -3.05
N GLU A 594 -14.58 -18.53 -2.97
CA GLU A 594 -14.04 -19.35 -1.90
C GLU A 594 -12.51 -19.19 -1.79
N ALA A 595 -11.80 -19.24 -2.93
CA ALA A 595 -10.36 -19.05 -2.99
C ALA A 595 -9.99 -17.61 -2.60
N ILE A 596 -10.73 -16.61 -3.09
CA ILE A 596 -10.52 -15.19 -2.73
C ILE A 596 -10.78 -14.97 -1.24
N ALA A 597 -11.87 -15.51 -0.70
CA ALA A 597 -12.23 -15.36 0.70
C ALA A 597 -11.17 -15.98 1.62
N HIS A 598 -10.64 -17.14 1.27
CA HIS A 598 -9.67 -17.88 2.08
C HIS A 598 -8.27 -17.27 2.03
N PHE A 599 -7.72 -17.02 0.84
CA PHE A 599 -6.30 -16.67 0.66
C PHE A 599 -6.00 -15.20 0.41
N PHE A 600 -7.00 -14.39 0.04
CA PHE A 600 -6.80 -12.96 -0.23
C PHE A 600 -7.53 -12.06 0.78
N LEU A 601 -8.76 -12.44 1.15
CA LEU A 601 -9.58 -11.66 2.07
C LEU A 601 -9.52 -12.16 3.52
N HIS A 602 -9.05 -13.38 3.73
CA HIS A 602 -8.88 -14.01 5.05
C HIS A 602 -10.16 -13.96 5.89
N HIS A 603 -11.30 -14.15 5.23
CA HIS A 603 -12.57 -14.36 5.91
C HIS A 603 -12.61 -15.82 6.36
N ARG A 604 -12.78 -16.06 7.66
CA ARG A 604 -13.30 -17.36 8.09
C ARG A 604 -14.69 -17.49 7.48
N PHE A 605 -14.92 -18.50 6.65
CA PHE A 605 -16.27 -18.98 6.39
C PHE A 605 -16.83 -19.42 7.74
N LYS A 606 -17.50 -18.51 8.43
CA LYS A 606 -18.40 -18.91 9.49
C LYS A 606 -19.66 -19.38 8.78
N THR A 607 -19.91 -20.68 8.79
CA THR A 607 -21.25 -21.28 8.63
C THR A 607 -22.17 -20.75 9.73
N THR A 608 -22.52 -19.48 9.65
CA THR A 608 -23.50 -18.80 10.52
C THR A 608 -24.35 -17.86 9.68
N HIS A 609 -24.73 -18.33 8.49
CA HIS A 609 -26.08 -18.16 8.04
C HIS A 609 -26.67 -19.56 7.93
N GLN A 610 -27.37 -19.97 8.99
CA GLN A 610 -28.56 -20.78 8.80
C GLN A 610 -29.51 -19.94 7.91
N SER A 611 -29.28 -19.95 6.60
CA SER A 611 -30.44 -19.99 5.71
C SER A 611 -30.96 -21.40 5.87
N SER A 612 -32.08 -21.52 6.58
CA SER A 612 -32.95 -22.69 6.52
C SER A 612 -33.00 -23.16 5.07
N PHE A 613 -32.66 -24.44 4.81
CA PHE A 613 -32.78 -25.17 3.53
C PHE A 613 -31.54 -25.73 2.82
N THR A 614 -30.32 -25.70 3.37
CA THR A 614 -29.25 -26.58 2.86
C THR A 614 -28.60 -27.41 3.95
N SER A 615 -28.62 -28.73 3.79
CA SER A 615 -28.03 -29.67 4.74
C SER A 615 -26.51 -29.54 4.78
N VAL A 616 -25.92 -29.74 5.95
CA VAL A 616 -24.46 -29.75 6.23
C VAL A 616 -23.69 -30.70 5.29
N VAL A 617 -24.35 -31.71 4.72
CA VAL A 617 -23.77 -32.65 3.76
C VAL A 617 -23.58 -31.98 2.39
N SER A 618 -24.49 -31.11 1.97
CA SER A 618 -24.37 -30.34 0.72
C SER A 618 -23.34 -29.22 0.82
N ASP A 619 -23.07 -28.63 2.00
CA ASP A 619 -21.98 -27.65 2.11
C ASP A 619 -20.59 -28.29 2.02
N TYR A 620 -20.45 -29.58 2.36
CA TYR A 620 -19.18 -30.32 2.32
C TYR A 620 -18.76 -30.70 0.88
N TYR A 621 -19.70 -31.11 0.01
CA TYR A 621 -19.40 -31.51 -1.37
C TYR A 621 -19.18 -30.35 -2.35
N TRP A 622 -19.56 -29.12 -1.99
CA TRP A 622 -19.43 -27.93 -2.85
C TRP A 622 -18.25 -27.02 -2.45
N GLN A 623 -17.53 -27.36 -1.38
CA GLN A 623 -16.33 -26.64 -0.98
C GLN A 623 -15.11 -27.15 -1.75
N MET A 624 -14.49 -26.24 -2.50
CA MET A 624 -13.22 -26.49 -3.16
C MET A 624 -12.18 -27.00 -2.14
N THR A 625 -11.45 -28.08 -2.48
CA THR A 625 -10.39 -28.60 -1.60
C THR A 625 -9.27 -27.58 -1.43
N GLU A 626 -8.42 -27.76 -0.42
CA GLU A 626 -7.27 -26.86 -0.21
C GLU A 626 -6.33 -26.87 -1.42
N GLU A 627 -6.06 -28.05 -1.99
CA GLU A 627 -5.26 -28.23 -3.20
C GLU A 627 -5.90 -27.55 -4.40
N GLY A 628 -7.24 -27.64 -4.56
CA GLY A 628 -7.97 -26.95 -5.61
C GLY A 628 -7.86 -25.43 -5.49
N ARG A 629 -7.96 -24.90 -4.26
CA ARG A 629 -7.79 -23.46 -4.01
C ARG A 629 -6.35 -22.99 -4.27
N LEU A 630 -5.35 -23.78 -3.88
CA LEU A 630 -3.93 -23.47 -4.13
C LEU A 630 -3.62 -23.46 -5.63
N ALA A 631 -4.12 -24.44 -6.39
CA ALA A 631 -3.95 -24.50 -7.84
C ALA A 631 -4.52 -23.26 -8.54
N VAL A 632 -5.76 -22.88 -8.22
CA VAL A 632 -6.41 -21.67 -8.76
C VAL A 632 -5.59 -20.41 -8.49
N ILE A 633 -5.04 -20.27 -7.29
CA ILE A 633 -4.25 -19.10 -6.91
C ILE A 633 -2.90 -19.09 -7.58
N ARG A 634 -2.26 -20.24 -7.69
CA ARG A 634 -1.02 -20.40 -8.45
C ARG A 634 -1.23 -19.97 -9.88
N ASP A 635 -2.26 -20.50 -10.54
CA ASP A 635 -2.54 -20.19 -11.94
C ASP A 635 -2.80 -18.69 -12.13
N TYR A 636 -3.56 -18.06 -11.23
CA TYR A 636 -3.74 -16.60 -11.19
C TYR A 636 -2.42 -15.84 -11.01
N LEU A 637 -1.53 -16.28 -10.12
CA LEU A 637 -0.24 -15.62 -9.89
C LEU A 637 0.75 -15.83 -11.04
N ASP A 638 0.73 -16.99 -11.67
CA ASP A 638 1.55 -17.30 -12.84
C ASP A 638 1.08 -16.49 -14.06
N GLU A 639 -0.23 -16.38 -14.28
CA GLU A 639 -0.82 -15.53 -15.33
C GLU A 639 -0.47 -14.05 -15.11
N GLN A 640 -0.49 -13.59 -13.86
CA GLN A 640 -0.03 -12.25 -13.52
C GLN A 640 1.45 -12.05 -13.81
N GLU A 641 2.28 -13.04 -13.49
CA GLU A 641 3.70 -12.97 -13.75
C GLU A 641 4.00 -12.98 -15.24
N GLU A 642 3.26 -13.73 -16.04
CA GLU A 642 3.34 -13.73 -17.50
C GLU A 642 3.01 -12.36 -18.07
N HIS A 643 1.90 -11.76 -17.62
CA HIS A 643 1.56 -10.38 -17.98
C HIS A 643 2.61 -9.36 -17.56
N ASP A 644 3.20 -9.52 -16.36
CA ASP A 644 4.25 -8.62 -15.90
C ASP A 644 5.57 -8.86 -16.69
N ARG A 645 5.87 -10.10 -17.10
CA ARG A 645 7.08 -10.49 -17.87
C ARG A 645 7.01 -10.11 -19.35
N ALA A 646 5.82 -10.09 -19.94
CA ALA A 646 5.61 -9.69 -21.34
C ALA A 646 6.03 -8.23 -21.65
N LEU A 647 6.36 -7.44 -20.62
CA LEU A 647 6.70 -6.01 -20.67
C LEU A 647 8.14 -5.71 -20.23
N VAL A 648 9.12 -6.52 -20.64
CA VAL A 648 10.52 -6.08 -20.53
C VAL A 648 10.73 -4.94 -21.53
N LEU A 649 10.81 -3.71 -21.03
CA LEU A 649 11.34 -2.57 -21.77
C LEU A 649 12.85 -2.81 -22.00
N THR A 650 13.18 -3.67 -22.95
CA THR A 650 14.50 -3.67 -23.56
C THR A 650 14.38 -2.78 -24.79
N PRO A 651 15.01 -1.60 -24.83
CA PRO A 651 15.03 -0.83 -26.06
C PRO A 651 15.68 -1.71 -27.17
N PRO A 652 14.98 -2.04 -28.27
CA PRO A 652 15.59 -2.52 -29.50
C PRO A 652 16.87 -1.76 -29.80
N THR A 653 17.88 -2.52 -30.19
CA THR A 653 19.15 -1.95 -30.63
C THR A 653 18.92 -1.08 -31.86
N SER A 654 19.85 -0.16 -32.18
CA SER A 654 19.77 0.68 -33.40
C SER A 654 19.57 -0.16 -34.67
N ARG A 655 20.14 -1.37 -34.67
CA ARG A 655 19.96 -2.37 -35.73
C ARG A 655 18.54 -2.95 -35.80
N ASP A 656 17.89 -3.16 -34.66
CA ASP A 656 16.50 -3.64 -34.61
C ASP A 656 15.54 -2.55 -35.11
N LEU A 657 15.80 -1.27 -34.79
CA LEU A 657 15.02 -0.12 -35.25
C LEU A 657 15.14 0.14 -36.77
N GLU A 658 16.35 0.00 -37.33
CA GLU A 658 16.59 0.12 -38.78
C GLU A 658 15.94 -1.00 -39.60
N GLN A 659 15.66 -2.13 -38.95
CA GLN A 659 15.05 -3.32 -39.56
C GLN A 659 13.53 -3.37 -39.37
N MET A 660 12.95 -2.49 -38.56
CA MET A 660 11.50 -2.35 -38.39
C MET A 660 10.89 -1.61 -39.59
N ASN A 661 9.74 -2.09 -40.07
CA ASN A 661 8.94 -1.33 -41.03
C ASN A 661 8.22 -0.16 -40.35
N GLU A 662 7.70 0.77 -41.14
CA GLU A 662 7.09 2.01 -40.65
C GLU A 662 5.94 1.78 -39.66
N ASP A 663 5.10 0.75 -39.84
CA ASP A 663 3.98 0.49 -38.92
C ASP A 663 4.42 -0.10 -37.58
N LEU A 664 5.38 -1.04 -37.56
CA LEU A 664 5.99 -1.54 -36.31
C LEU A 664 6.81 -0.46 -35.62
N ARG A 665 7.55 0.32 -36.40
CA ARG A 665 8.35 1.43 -35.90
C ARG A 665 7.44 2.51 -35.34
N ARG A 666 6.34 2.88 -35.98
CA ARG A 666 5.33 3.80 -35.43
C ARG A 666 4.71 3.25 -34.15
N VAL A 667 4.32 1.97 -34.13
CA VAL A 667 3.76 1.33 -32.92
C VAL A 667 4.82 1.23 -31.81
N TYR A 668 6.07 0.90 -32.11
CA TYR A 668 7.14 0.84 -31.13
C TYR A 668 7.63 2.22 -30.69
N GLU A 669 7.74 3.22 -31.57
CA GLU A 669 8.09 4.60 -31.21
C GLU A 669 6.98 5.28 -30.41
N GLN A 670 5.72 4.88 -30.64
CA GLN A 670 4.58 5.39 -29.89
C GLN A 670 4.39 4.65 -28.55
N TRP A 671 4.63 3.33 -28.52
CA TRP A 671 4.24 2.47 -27.38
C TRP A 671 5.40 1.77 -26.69
N HIS A 672 6.59 1.80 -27.27
CA HIS A 672 7.85 1.23 -26.77
C HIS A 672 7.81 -0.24 -26.35
N THR A 673 6.81 -0.98 -26.82
CA THR A 673 6.65 -2.42 -26.54
C THR A 673 6.06 -3.12 -27.76
N LEU A 674 6.41 -4.40 -27.94
CA LEU A 674 5.89 -5.26 -29.01
C LEU A 674 5.77 -6.69 -28.48
N HIS A 675 4.56 -7.23 -28.47
CA HIS A 675 4.30 -8.58 -27.94
C HIS A 675 3.53 -9.45 -28.93
N PRO A 676 3.95 -10.71 -29.14
CA PRO A 676 3.19 -11.63 -29.99
C PRO A 676 1.78 -11.88 -29.43
N THR A 677 0.80 -11.92 -30.32
CA THR A 677 -0.62 -12.23 -30.05
C THR A 677 -1.09 -13.37 -30.96
N ALA A 678 -2.35 -13.81 -30.83
CA ALA A 678 -2.93 -14.86 -31.66
C ALA A 678 -2.85 -14.56 -33.18
N PHE A 679 -2.86 -13.28 -33.56
CA PHE A 679 -2.94 -12.85 -34.96
C PHE A 679 -1.83 -11.88 -35.39
N GLY A 680 -0.87 -11.57 -34.52
CA GLY A 680 0.27 -10.71 -34.86
C GLY A 680 1.01 -10.16 -33.66
N HIS A 681 1.15 -8.84 -33.58
CA HIS A 681 1.86 -8.16 -32.48
C HIS A 681 0.98 -7.08 -31.83
N CYS A 682 1.13 -6.88 -30.53
CA CYS A 682 0.46 -5.83 -29.77
C CYS A 682 1.49 -4.81 -29.29
N GLY A 683 1.24 -3.54 -29.58
CA GLY A 683 2.01 -2.41 -29.05
C GLY A 683 1.70 -2.08 -27.59
N CYS A 684 0.67 -2.68 -27.00
CA CYS A 684 0.19 -2.36 -25.66
C CYS A 684 -0.11 -3.64 -24.83
N PRO A 685 0.85 -4.59 -24.73
CA PRO A 685 0.64 -5.87 -24.06
C PRO A 685 0.45 -5.68 -22.56
N GLY A 686 -0.51 -6.39 -21.98
CA GLY A 686 -0.82 -6.29 -20.55
C GLY A 686 -1.45 -4.95 -20.11
N LEU A 687 -1.49 -3.94 -20.98
CA LEU A 687 -2.07 -2.62 -20.73
C LEU A 687 -3.48 -2.47 -21.33
N CYS A 688 -3.96 -3.49 -22.06
CA CYS A 688 -5.26 -3.47 -22.72
C CYS A 688 -6.43 -3.35 -21.72
N PRO A 689 -7.21 -2.25 -21.74
CA PRO A 689 -8.31 -2.03 -20.81
C PRO A 689 -9.60 -2.76 -21.23
N ARG A 690 -9.64 -3.38 -22.42
CA ARG A 690 -10.79 -4.16 -22.90
C ARG A 690 -10.97 -5.41 -22.03
N GLY A 691 -12.19 -5.69 -21.57
CA GLY A 691 -12.48 -6.75 -20.59
C GLY A 691 -12.36 -8.18 -21.16
N THR A 692 -13.21 -8.52 -22.13
CA THR A 692 -13.35 -9.86 -22.74
C THR A 692 -12.68 -9.94 -24.13
N ASP A 693 -12.27 -11.15 -24.56
CA ASP A 693 -11.63 -11.45 -25.86
C ASP A 693 -10.25 -10.81 -26.12
N ARG A 694 -9.51 -10.48 -25.05
CA ARG A 694 -8.15 -9.92 -25.10
C ARG A 694 -7.17 -10.74 -25.94
N SER A 695 -7.32 -12.06 -25.94
CA SER A 695 -6.44 -13.00 -26.67
C SER A 695 -6.49 -12.79 -28.18
N LEU A 696 -7.60 -12.27 -28.71
CA LEU A 696 -7.85 -12.14 -30.14
C LEU A 696 -7.53 -10.75 -30.69
N CYS A 697 -7.41 -9.72 -29.85
CA CYS A 697 -7.03 -8.36 -30.27
C CYS A 697 -7.86 -7.76 -31.43
N LEU A 698 -9.09 -8.25 -31.65
CA LEU A 698 -9.93 -7.88 -32.79
C LEU A 698 -10.38 -6.42 -32.72
N GLY A 699 -10.20 -5.67 -33.82
CA GLY A 699 -10.55 -4.25 -33.92
C GLY A 699 -9.77 -3.36 -32.94
N CYS A 700 -8.55 -3.75 -32.59
CA CYS A 700 -7.67 -3.04 -31.67
C CYS A 700 -6.69 -2.18 -32.46
N SER A 701 -6.68 -0.86 -32.25
CA SER A 701 -5.72 0.06 -32.89
C SER A 701 -4.27 -0.19 -32.47
N TYR A 702 -4.06 -0.92 -31.37
CA TYR A 702 -2.74 -1.31 -30.86
C TYR A 702 -2.24 -2.62 -31.46
N HIS A 703 -3.04 -3.29 -32.29
CA HIS A 703 -2.71 -4.57 -32.90
C HIS A 703 -2.14 -4.35 -34.31
N VAL A 704 -1.02 -5.00 -34.60
CA VAL A 704 -0.45 -5.10 -35.94
C VAL A 704 -0.58 -6.54 -36.39
N GLU A 705 -1.29 -6.77 -37.50
CA GLU A 705 -1.56 -8.10 -38.04
C GLU A 705 -0.28 -8.78 -38.57
N ASP A 706 -0.17 -10.09 -38.34
CA ASP A 706 0.87 -10.95 -38.89
C ASP A 706 0.26 -11.91 -39.92
N PRO A 707 0.52 -11.70 -41.23
CA PRO A 707 -0.02 -12.54 -42.27
C PRO A 707 0.39 -14.03 -42.20
N ALA A 708 1.48 -14.39 -41.51
CA ALA A 708 1.81 -15.80 -41.28
C ALA A 708 0.80 -16.51 -40.36
N LYS A 709 0.06 -15.75 -39.55
CA LYS A 709 -0.99 -16.25 -38.63
C LYS A 709 -2.38 -16.28 -39.27
N LEU A 710 -2.49 -16.08 -40.58
CA LEU A 710 -3.75 -16.18 -41.32
C LEU A 710 -4.46 -17.52 -41.11
N GLY A 711 -3.70 -18.62 -40.96
CA GLY A 711 -4.25 -19.95 -40.62
C GLY A 711 -4.98 -19.97 -39.27
N SER A 712 -4.41 -19.32 -38.25
CA SER A 712 -5.04 -19.17 -36.93
C SER A 712 -6.31 -18.32 -37.01
N ALA A 713 -6.30 -17.24 -37.79
CA ALA A 713 -7.48 -16.39 -38.00
C ALA A 713 -8.65 -17.16 -38.65
N LEU A 714 -8.35 -18.00 -39.65
CA LEU A 714 -9.32 -18.88 -40.31
C LEU A 714 -9.97 -19.88 -39.34
N ALA A 715 -9.17 -20.47 -38.45
CA ALA A 715 -9.66 -21.40 -37.43
C ALA A 715 -10.62 -20.72 -36.44
N TRP A 716 -10.24 -19.53 -35.94
CA TRP A 716 -11.08 -18.75 -35.04
C TRP A 716 -12.37 -18.25 -35.69
N ARG A 717 -12.32 -17.88 -36.97
CA ARG A 717 -13.49 -17.46 -37.77
C ARG A 717 -14.48 -18.60 -37.91
N THR A 718 -14.00 -19.81 -38.17
CA THR A 718 -14.83 -21.02 -38.27
C THR A 718 -15.51 -21.34 -36.93
N SER A 719 -14.75 -21.33 -35.84
CA SER A 719 -15.26 -21.56 -34.48
C SER A 719 -16.33 -20.53 -34.08
N SER A 720 -16.07 -19.25 -34.34
CA SER A 720 -17.00 -18.15 -34.02
C SER A 720 -18.30 -18.23 -34.82
N ALA A 721 -18.22 -18.65 -36.09
CA ALA A 721 -19.41 -18.86 -36.93
C ALA A 721 -20.28 -20.02 -36.42
N GLN A 722 -19.66 -21.14 -36.01
CA GLN A 722 -20.36 -22.28 -35.41
C GLN A 722 -21.01 -21.89 -34.08
N GLN A 723 -20.32 -21.09 -33.26
CA GLN A 723 -20.85 -20.57 -32.01
C GLN A 723 -22.11 -19.70 -32.23
N ALA A 724 -22.10 -18.84 -33.25
CA ALA A 724 -23.25 -17.99 -33.59
C ALA A 724 -24.49 -18.83 -33.95
N VAL A 725 -24.32 -19.87 -34.78
CA VAL A 725 -25.41 -20.78 -35.17
C VAL A 725 -25.95 -21.56 -33.97
N SER A 726 -25.06 -22.06 -33.10
CA SER A 726 -25.45 -22.82 -31.90
C SER A 726 -26.23 -21.96 -30.90
N LEU A 727 -25.82 -20.71 -30.67
CA LEU A 727 -26.49 -19.78 -29.76
C LEU A 727 -27.88 -19.35 -30.27
N GLU A 728 -28.02 -19.18 -31.59
CA GLU A 728 -29.30 -18.87 -32.21
C GLU A 728 -30.28 -20.04 -32.12
N ALA A 729 -29.80 -21.27 -32.34
CA ALA A 729 -30.59 -22.49 -32.15
C ALA A 729 -31.05 -22.67 -30.69
N GLN A 730 -30.28 -22.16 -29.73
CA GLN A 730 -30.62 -22.15 -28.30
C GLN A 730 -31.50 -20.97 -27.86
N GLY A 731 -31.87 -20.07 -28.80
CA GLY A 731 -32.70 -18.89 -28.51
C GLY A 731 -31.97 -17.71 -27.87
N ASN A 732 -30.63 -17.77 -27.73
CA ASN A 732 -29.81 -16.69 -27.19
C ASN A 732 -29.34 -15.74 -28.31
N LEU A 733 -30.27 -14.90 -28.77
CA LEU A 733 -30.06 -14.01 -29.92
C LEU A 733 -29.02 -12.90 -29.68
N ILE A 734 -28.84 -12.47 -28.43
CA ILE A 734 -27.88 -11.41 -28.08
C ILE A 734 -26.45 -11.92 -28.25
N ASP A 735 -26.14 -13.10 -27.71
CA ASP A 735 -24.81 -13.68 -27.81
C ASP A 735 -24.52 -14.19 -29.23
N ALA A 736 -25.54 -14.68 -29.95
CA ALA A 736 -25.43 -15.00 -31.37
C ALA A 736 -25.03 -13.77 -32.21
N ARG A 737 -25.59 -12.59 -31.90
CA ARG A 737 -25.21 -11.32 -32.53
C ARG A 737 -23.78 -10.94 -32.21
N GLN A 738 -23.32 -11.10 -30.97
CA GLN A 738 -21.93 -10.82 -30.60
C GLN A 738 -20.95 -11.75 -31.34
N ALA A 739 -21.26 -13.04 -31.46
CA ALA A 739 -20.45 -13.99 -32.22
C ALA A 739 -20.37 -13.61 -33.72
N ARG A 740 -21.45 -13.10 -34.33
CA ARG A 740 -21.42 -12.57 -35.71
C ARG A 740 -20.54 -11.33 -35.85
N ILE A 741 -20.56 -10.42 -34.87
CA ILE A 741 -19.67 -9.25 -34.86
C ILE A 741 -18.20 -9.71 -34.83
N LYS A 742 -17.88 -10.76 -34.06
CA LYS A 742 -16.53 -11.35 -34.07
C LYS A 742 -16.14 -11.92 -35.43
N VAL A 743 -17.05 -12.62 -36.11
CA VAL A 743 -16.83 -13.12 -37.47
C VAL A 743 -16.52 -11.98 -38.42
N GLN A 744 -17.26 -10.87 -38.36
CA GLN A 744 -16.99 -9.70 -39.18
C GLN A 744 -15.60 -9.12 -38.92
N LEU A 745 -15.22 -8.93 -37.65
CA LEU A 745 -13.90 -8.40 -37.29
C LEU A 745 -12.76 -9.33 -37.73
N LEU A 746 -12.97 -10.64 -37.71
CA LEU A 746 -12.02 -11.63 -38.23
C LEU A 746 -11.92 -11.56 -39.75
N ASP A 747 -13.04 -11.42 -40.46
CA ASP A 747 -13.07 -11.29 -41.92
C ASP A 747 -12.34 -10.00 -42.37
N ASP A 748 -12.53 -8.87 -41.65
CA ASP A 748 -11.85 -7.59 -41.90
C ASP A 748 -10.32 -7.73 -41.70
N MET A 749 -9.89 -8.34 -40.60
CA MET A 749 -8.48 -8.58 -40.29
C MET A 749 -7.83 -9.54 -41.31
N MET A 750 -8.53 -10.60 -41.71
CA MET A 750 -8.07 -11.53 -42.74
C MET A 750 -7.91 -10.84 -44.11
N ALA A 751 -8.75 -9.86 -44.43
CA ALA A 751 -8.59 -9.05 -45.63
C ALA A 751 -7.28 -8.22 -45.58
N VAL A 752 -6.96 -7.60 -44.44
CA VAL A 752 -5.68 -6.90 -44.23
C VAL A 752 -4.49 -7.85 -44.42
N MET A 753 -4.51 -9.02 -43.78
CA MET A 753 -3.45 -10.03 -43.92
C MET A 753 -3.26 -10.51 -45.37
N ARG A 754 -4.36 -10.71 -46.11
CA ARG A 754 -4.30 -11.13 -47.53
C ARG A 754 -3.73 -10.04 -48.43
N MET A 755 -4.09 -8.78 -48.20
CA MET A 755 -3.52 -7.64 -48.93
C MET A 755 -2.01 -7.55 -48.70
N GLN A 756 -1.55 -7.76 -47.47
CA GLN A 756 -0.12 -7.78 -47.13
C GLN A 756 0.63 -8.93 -47.85
N LEU A 757 0.06 -10.15 -47.91
CA LEU A 757 0.65 -11.28 -48.66
C LEU A 757 0.71 -11.01 -50.17
N GLN A 758 -0.28 -10.31 -50.73
CA GLN A 758 -0.31 -9.97 -52.15
C GLN A 758 0.79 -8.94 -52.50
N GLU A 759 0.98 -7.93 -51.66
CA GLU A 759 2.05 -6.95 -51.85
C GLU A 759 3.44 -7.56 -51.62
N GLU A 760 3.56 -8.57 -50.75
CA GLU A 760 4.78 -9.37 -50.61
C GLU A 760 5.10 -10.15 -51.89
N ALA A 761 4.12 -10.85 -52.44
CA ALA A 761 4.29 -11.60 -53.68
C ALA A 761 4.64 -10.69 -54.87
N ALA A 762 4.21 -9.42 -54.83
CA ALA A 762 4.56 -8.39 -55.80
C ALA A 762 5.96 -7.77 -55.58
N GLY A 763 6.68 -8.14 -54.52
CA GLY A 763 7.99 -7.59 -54.18
C GLY A 763 7.97 -6.12 -53.73
N ARG A 764 6.79 -5.57 -53.48
CA ARG A 764 6.58 -4.16 -53.07
C ARG A 764 6.52 -4.00 -51.55
N TYR A 765 6.47 -5.11 -50.83
CA TYR A 765 6.36 -5.19 -49.38
C TYR A 765 7.18 -6.38 -48.87
N ILE A 766 7.90 -6.23 -47.75
CA ILE A 766 8.56 -7.34 -47.06
C ILE A 766 7.89 -7.48 -45.69
N PRO A 767 7.33 -8.65 -45.31
CA PRO A 767 6.58 -8.77 -44.08
C PRO A 767 7.45 -8.67 -42.82
N VAL A 768 7.04 -7.73 -41.97
CA VAL A 768 7.15 -7.57 -40.51
C VAL A 768 7.96 -8.64 -39.74
N PHE A 769 7.69 -9.94 -39.89
CA PHE A 769 8.20 -11.01 -39.01
C PHE A 769 9.37 -11.82 -39.61
N LYS A 770 9.71 -11.64 -40.90
CA LYS A 770 10.87 -12.30 -41.51
C LYS A 770 12.22 -11.70 -41.09
N VAL A 771 12.19 -10.61 -40.33
CA VAL A 771 13.37 -9.83 -39.92
C VAL A 771 13.57 -9.82 -38.40
N LEU A 772 12.55 -10.19 -37.61
CA LEU A 772 12.65 -10.31 -36.15
C LEU A 772 13.18 -11.70 -35.74
N PRO A 773 14.06 -11.82 -34.74
CA PRO A 773 14.43 -13.12 -34.19
C PRO A 773 13.22 -13.75 -33.48
N THR A 774 12.60 -14.76 -34.07
CA THR A 774 11.55 -15.56 -33.43
C THR A 774 12.10 -16.29 -32.19
N PRO A 775 11.46 -16.18 -31.01
CA PRO A 775 11.86 -16.92 -29.81
C PRO A 775 11.63 -18.44 -29.92
N TYR A 776 10.98 -18.92 -30.98
CA TYR A 776 10.60 -20.33 -31.16
C TYR A 776 11.64 -21.19 -31.89
N HIS A 777 12.71 -20.62 -32.48
CA HIS A 777 13.70 -21.42 -33.20
C HIS A 777 14.95 -21.81 -32.39
N SER A 778 15.14 -21.32 -31.15
CA SER A 778 16.36 -21.59 -30.36
C SER A 778 16.24 -22.74 -29.34
N THR A 779 15.07 -23.34 -29.15
CA THR A 779 14.87 -24.40 -28.13
C THR A 779 15.36 -25.78 -28.56
N LYS A 780 15.67 -26.02 -29.83
CA LYS A 780 16.21 -27.32 -30.27
C LYS A 780 17.73 -27.49 -30.05
N GLU A 781 18.51 -26.42 -30.00
CA GLU A 781 19.98 -26.54 -29.91
C GLU A 781 20.55 -26.44 -28.50
N ARG A 782 19.75 -26.05 -27.50
CA ARG A 782 20.24 -25.86 -26.12
C ARG A 782 20.08 -27.07 -25.19
N ASN A 783 19.29 -28.06 -25.57
CA ASN A 783 19.04 -29.25 -24.74
C ASN A 783 20.12 -30.36 -24.88
N GLU A 784 21.16 -30.16 -25.69
CA GLU A 784 22.25 -31.15 -25.86
C GLU A 784 23.55 -30.78 -25.12
N LYS A 785 23.60 -29.67 -24.36
CA LYS A 785 24.85 -29.21 -23.74
C LYS A 785 24.85 -28.98 -22.22
N GLU A 786 23.80 -29.35 -21.51
CA GLU A 786 23.80 -29.36 -20.04
C GLU A 786 23.23 -30.68 -19.53
N SER A 787 24.03 -31.74 -19.68
CA SER A 787 23.95 -32.98 -18.91
C SER A 787 24.96 -32.96 -17.77
#